data_AF-A0A8J6C381-F1
#
_entry.id   AF-A0A8J6C381-F1
#
_cell.length_a   1.000
_cell.length_b   1.000
_cell.length_c   1.000
_cell.angle_alpha   90.00
_cell.angle_beta   90.00
_cell.angle_gamma   90.00
#
_symmetry.space_group_name_H-M   'P 1'
#
loop_
_entity.id
_entity.type
_entity.pdbx_description
1 polymer ?
#
loop_
_entity_poly.entity_id
_entity_poly.type
_entity_poly.pdbx_seq_one_letter_code
_entity_poly.pdbx_strand_id
1 'polypeptide(L)'
;MLRARSRALGAGASALLALALGASPASALVKPYSKLDPRALNVTVVLRERAQAPDAERFIAAEGKMDATGSFARPTNAWWTMMVLGKGPTEMENANGFQIPFIVWAAKRGISAAMPFVLAQANQVENGFDSNINFVTLGAWDVAVGHRVVSHDPLSVTLQWDARGENPADTPAVPGAAVGAPAPGAVNASAGWSSFARMPIVRGSPYLTMEYHNSIPFFDTPQQLDPQVGLTVDGVSQTCPGTFAGRKFELVLVQSDETWTIWLSHNLTMMCQTGGATLRSTSPLTGVVRAAVTNNCTMGRSAFQCARRPPADPEPAHHKALLEAHVRTYPVAASVDLTAAEDDSVVRLSWLTRQMPEPPKEARAHAAESKATRMPVLMAAMEHHRKMGLCAVGGKTLEHSTNYARNLNGNLTLVSGNEWLLPYSLLPVGWRSVHGVATSKREMVREALRLDADWDPPLNYQFGAGDPYNAGKMLARLGHVAIIADELGEQRIAERIGKKLATQVELWAHGKGANRFVYDSSWGGYISCGCLYDDCRPKGCNPNGAPPDTCHCEPSQAYCKNEPPPAGVCPTTTDPGLDFGNGFYNDHHFHWGYHMYAAAVAAKLDPAWGARNKEWLYLYARDIANPSEEDPHFPVWRNKDWYTGWSWASGIALGGGKPYRNGHNQESTSESINAYLGLQLLGDALGDAAMRDWGRAALASEVFSAMTYWQIAEGSEVYPEIIHKKTIVGILWQNLVQYQTWFGSAPYMVHGIQMMPFTPASEFYIQPKWSFSSYRLGARDCFLSPQCEKDGWVTLFVQQLAVMDPAKAWEQAMALPDLVFSGQAPAGNGNSRTALLYWIATRPQMHHNRSAPRVWPRPLTCEAAPWEEELENPSPPPFSPPPPASPPPPIPSPRPPPPPFSPPSKNPRPPPVPPGSPPLPPAEPPSPPRSPPPPPLQPNAPPPPPYPPFPPSMIAIERASAIAAHAATVAPAVLGSAIVAVAAALGALLAVGGRRLAAAATRARAGQARGADGALGASLLGAEATDATDFTDDAPRAP
;
A
#
# COMPACT_ATOMS: atom_id res chain seq x y z
N MET A 1 5.03 -12.89 47.78
CA MET A 1 4.79 -13.50 46.45
C MET A 1 3.31 -13.76 46.16
N LEU A 2 2.54 -14.48 46.99
CA LEU A 2 1.14 -14.85 46.67
C LEU A 2 0.19 -13.68 46.29
N ARG A 3 0.28 -12.50 46.92
CA ARG A 3 -0.52 -11.31 46.54
C ARG A 3 -0.21 -10.70 45.16
N ALA A 4 0.84 -11.16 44.46
CA ALA A 4 1.18 -10.66 43.12
C ALA A 4 0.42 -11.40 42.00
N ARG A 5 0.11 -12.69 42.18
CA ARG A 5 -0.56 -13.50 41.12
C ARG A 5 -2.06 -13.22 41.00
N SER A 6 -2.76 -12.87 42.08
CA SER A 6 -4.21 -12.61 42.03
C SER A 6 -4.60 -11.35 41.24
N ARG A 7 -3.72 -10.34 41.14
CA ARG A 7 -3.97 -9.15 40.32
C ARG A 7 -3.82 -9.37 38.82
N ALA A 8 -3.05 -10.38 38.39
CA ALA A 8 -2.94 -10.74 36.97
C ALA A 8 -4.16 -11.54 36.50
N LEU A 9 -4.61 -12.53 37.31
CA LEU A 9 -5.73 -13.40 36.96
C LEU A 9 -7.09 -12.68 36.93
N GLY A 10 -7.31 -11.68 37.79
CA GLY A 10 -8.57 -10.95 37.84
C GLY A 10 -8.87 -10.07 36.62
N ALA A 11 -7.85 -9.65 35.87
CA ALA A 11 -8.02 -8.74 34.73
C ALA A 11 -8.63 -9.44 33.50
N GLY A 12 -8.09 -10.60 33.11
CA GLY A 12 -8.58 -11.35 31.94
C GLY A 12 -10.00 -11.88 32.12
N ALA A 13 -10.30 -12.46 33.29
CA ALA A 13 -11.64 -12.98 33.59
C ALA A 13 -12.73 -11.89 33.58
N SER A 14 -12.41 -10.68 34.06
CA SER A 14 -13.38 -9.58 34.11
C SER A 14 -13.75 -9.03 32.71
N ALA A 15 -12.80 -9.03 31.77
CA ALA A 15 -13.06 -8.59 30.40
C ALA A 15 -13.95 -9.59 29.63
N LEU A 16 -13.71 -10.90 29.80
CA LEU A 16 -14.50 -11.95 29.18
C LEU A 16 -15.93 -12.03 29.76
N LEU A 17 -16.09 -11.87 31.08
CA LEU A 17 -17.42 -11.88 31.70
C LEU A 17 -18.29 -10.68 31.27
N ALA A 18 -17.68 -9.53 30.97
CA ALA A 18 -18.41 -8.39 30.42
C ALA A 18 -18.97 -8.68 29.02
N LEU A 19 -18.17 -9.33 28.16
CA LEU A 19 -18.58 -9.74 26.81
C LEU A 19 -19.72 -10.77 26.83
N ALA A 20 -19.70 -11.73 27.77
CA ALA A 20 -20.75 -12.75 27.92
C ALA A 20 -22.11 -12.17 28.37
N LEU A 21 -22.11 -11.06 29.12
CA LEU A 21 -23.33 -10.46 29.68
C LEU A 21 -24.04 -9.45 28.77
N GLY A 22 -23.57 -9.26 27.53
CA GLY A 22 -24.15 -8.29 26.60
C GLY A 22 -24.00 -6.82 27.04
N ALA A 23 -23.21 -6.57 28.09
CA ALA A 23 -22.79 -5.23 28.46
C ALA A 23 -21.81 -4.75 27.40
N SER A 24 -22.20 -3.75 26.61
CA SER A 24 -21.28 -3.07 25.71
C SER A 24 -20.12 -2.53 26.56
N PRO A 25 -18.87 -3.02 26.39
CA PRO A 25 -17.77 -2.51 27.18
C PRO A 25 -17.57 -1.05 26.76
N ALA A 26 -17.56 -0.14 27.73
CA ALA A 26 -16.84 1.11 27.52
C ALA A 26 -15.42 0.71 27.12
N SER A 27 -15.01 1.05 25.89
CA SER A 27 -13.83 0.45 25.23
C SER A 27 -12.67 0.36 26.21
N ALA A 28 -12.09 -0.84 26.32
CA ALA A 28 -10.92 -1.08 27.17
C ALA A 28 -9.71 -0.43 26.50
N LEU A 29 -9.68 0.91 26.57
CA LEU A 29 -8.94 1.83 25.70
C LEU A 29 -7.61 1.23 25.24
N VAL A 30 -7.53 0.98 23.92
CA VAL A 30 -6.32 0.47 23.28
C VAL A 30 -5.19 1.43 23.65
N LYS A 31 -4.13 0.91 24.26
CA LYS A 31 -3.04 1.72 24.80
C LYS A 31 -1.94 1.90 23.76
N PRO A 32 -1.30 3.08 23.68
CA PRO A 32 -0.14 3.26 22.84
C PRO A 32 1.07 2.54 23.45
N TYR A 33 2.04 2.18 22.61
CA TYR A 33 3.30 1.55 23.07
C TYR A 33 4.09 2.48 24.00
N SER A 34 4.07 3.78 23.71
CA SER A 34 4.58 4.85 24.57
C SER A 34 3.86 6.17 24.29
N LYS A 35 3.85 7.08 25.26
CA LYS A 35 3.39 8.47 25.12
C LYS A 35 4.53 9.49 25.21
N LEU A 36 5.78 9.03 25.14
CA LEU A 36 6.94 9.88 25.29
C LEU A 36 7.06 10.83 24.09
N ASP A 37 7.16 12.14 24.37
CA ASP A 37 7.47 13.15 23.36
C ASP A 37 8.88 12.86 22.77
N PRO A 38 9.04 12.75 21.44
CA PRO A 38 10.35 12.60 20.80
C PRO A 38 11.40 13.62 21.26
N ARG A 39 10.98 14.85 21.64
CA ARG A 39 11.84 15.88 22.23
C ARG A 39 12.54 15.39 23.50
N ALA A 40 11.87 14.60 24.34
CA ALA A 40 12.42 14.07 25.59
C ALA A 40 13.50 12.98 25.39
N LEU A 41 13.62 12.43 24.17
CA LEU A 41 14.73 11.56 23.77
C LEU A 41 15.94 12.36 23.22
N ASN A 42 15.79 13.67 23.01
CA ASN A 42 16.68 14.51 22.18
C ASN A 42 16.63 14.15 20.68
N VAL A 43 15.50 13.64 20.17
CA VAL A 43 15.24 13.61 18.73
C VAL A 43 15.25 15.06 18.21
N THR A 44 15.98 15.32 17.12
CA THR A 44 15.92 16.63 16.46
C THR A 44 14.51 16.84 15.90
N VAL A 45 13.86 17.92 16.32
CA VAL A 45 12.53 18.30 15.82
C VAL A 45 12.65 19.28 14.66
N VAL A 46 11.86 19.05 13.62
CA VAL A 46 11.64 19.96 12.50
C VAL A 46 10.22 20.51 12.58
N LEU A 47 10.06 21.76 12.15
CA LEU A 47 8.77 22.39 11.88
C LEU A 47 8.85 22.91 10.44
N ARG A 48 7.99 22.39 9.56
CA ARG A 48 7.87 22.87 8.18
C ARG A 48 7.29 24.29 8.18
N GLU A 49 7.77 25.14 7.29
CA GLU A 49 7.19 26.47 7.11
C GLU A 49 5.74 26.38 6.60
N ARG A 50 4.94 27.43 6.84
CA ARG A 50 3.55 27.50 6.34
C ARG A 50 3.46 27.34 4.82
N ALA A 51 4.48 27.77 4.07
CA ALA A 51 4.57 27.58 2.62
C ALA A 51 4.89 26.12 2.20
N GLN A 52 5.51 25.34 3.08
CA GLN A 52 5.91 23.95 2.87
C GLN A 52 4.83 22.95 3.34
N ALA A 53 3.99 23.35 4.31
CA ALA A 53 2.86 22.55 4.82
C ALA A 53 1.51 23.30 4.85
N PRO A 54 1.11 24.05 3.80
CA PRO A 54 -0.08 24.92 3.84
C PRO A 54 -1.39 24.16 4.06
N ASP A 55 -1.43 22.86 3.76
CA ASP A 55 -2.63 22.03 3.90
C ASP A 55 -2.74 21.32 5.26
N ALA A 56 -1.68 21.34 6.07
CA ALA A 56 -1.74 20.88 7.47
C ALA A 56 -2.66 21.76 8.34
N GLU A 57 -2.98 22.97 7.87
CA GLU A 57 -3.93 23.91 8.47
C GLU A 57 -5.40 23.53 8.23
N ARG A 58 -5.68 22.62 7.27
CA ARG A 58 -7.05 22.10 7.03
C ARG A 58 -7.53 21.17 8.14
N PHE A 59 -6.64 20.74 9.04
CA PHE A 59 -6.93 19.78 10.10
C PHE A 59 -7.11 20.53 11.44
N ILE A 60 -8.29 20.44 12.04
CA ILE A 60 -8.56 20.96 13.38
C ILE A 60 -8.23 19.87 14.41
N ALA A 61 -7.47 20.22 15.44
CA ALA A 61 -7.22 19.34 16.58
C ALA A 61 -8.51 19.14 17.38
N ALA A 62 -8.82 17.91 17.77
CA ALA A 62 -9.84 17.68 18.79
C ALA A 62 -9.35 18.19 20.16
N GLU A 63 -10.28 18.57 21.03
CA GLU A 63 -9.95 19.04 22.39
C GLU A 63 -9.09 18.01 23.13
N GLY A 64 -7.98 18.45 23.71
CA GLY A 64 -7.04 17.58 24.42
C GLY A 64 -6.08 16.74 23.56
N LYS A 65 -6.16 16.76 22.22
CA LYS A 65 -5.20 16.06 21.33
C LYS A 65 -3.96 16.87 20.94
N MET A 66 -3.84 18.13 21.38
CA MET A 66 -2.64 18.94 21.17
C MET A 66 -1.52 18.57 22.15
N ASP A 67 -0.28 18.59 21.67
CA ASP A 67 0.94 18.52 22.48
C ASP A 67 1.23 19.85 23.21
N ALA A 68 2.30 19.86 24.02
CA ALA A 68 2.73 21.05 24.77
C ALA A 68 3.17 22.25 23.90
N THR A 69 3.23 22.10 22.58
CA THR A 69 3.53 23.16 21.60
C THR A 69 2.32 23.58 20.76
N GLY A 70 1.15 22.94 20.95
CA GLY A 70 -0.07 23.22 20.20
C GLY A 70 -0.19 22.46 18.87
N SER A 71 0.71 21.51 18.58
CA SER A 71 0.59 20.63 17.40
C SER A 71 0.01 19.27 17.76
N PHE A 72 -0.41 18.50 16.76
CA PHE A 72 -0.97 17.16 16.92
C PHE A 72 -0.65 16.31 15.70
N ALA A 73 -0.61 14.99 15.88
CA ALA A 73 -0.40 14.05 14.80
C ALA A 73 -1.56 14.05 13.79
N ARG A 74 -1.22 14.17 12.51
CA ARG A 74 -2.13 14.18 11.37
C ARG A 74 -1.90 12.92 10.54
N PRO A 75 -2.96 12.24 10.06
CA PRO A 75 -2.81 11.09 9.18
C PRO A 75 -2.27 11.54 7.81
N THR A 76 -1.35 10.74 7.26
CA THR A 76 -0.60 11.07 6.04
C THR A 76 -0.86 10.09 4.91
N ASN A 77 -1.09 8.80 5.23
CA ASN A 77 -1.30 7.72 4.26
C ASN A 77 -2.70 7.09 4.39
N ALA A 78 -3.55 7.64 5.27
CA ALA A 78 -4.94 7.20 5.42
C ALA A 78 -5.71 7.49 4.13
N TRP A 79 -6.60 6.57 3.74
CA TRP A 79 -7.25 6.51 2.42
C TRP A 79 -7.95 7.81 1.94
N TRP A 80 -8.31 8.72 2.83
CA TRP A 80 -8.99 9.98 2.50
C TRP A 80 -8.04 11.18 2.39
N THR A 81 -6.76 11.03 2.75
CA THR A 81 -5.81 12.17 2.88
C THR A 81 -5.64 12.89 1.55
N MET A 82 -5.36 12.16 0.46
CA MET A 82 -5.25 12.70 -0.90
C MET A 82 -6.43 13.61 -1.30
N MET A 83 -7.67 13.17 -1.05
CA MET A 83 -8.89 13.95 -1.30
C MET A 83 -8.92 15.27 -0.51
N VAL A 84 -8.49 15.25 0.75
CA VAL A 84 -8.50 16.42 1.62
C VAL A 84 -7.44 17.45 1.23
N LEU A 85 -6.30 17.01 0.70
CA LEU A 85 -5.18 17.88 0.28
C LEU A 85 -5.34 18.47 -1.15
N GLY A 86 -6.36 18.04 -1.91
CA GLY A 86 -6.67 18.57 -3.24
C GLY A 86 -6.84 20.10 -3.28
N LYS A 87 -6.45 20.72 -4.39
CA LYS A 87 -6.51 22.18 -4.62
C LYS A 87 -7.23 22.59 -5.91
N GLY A 88 -7.86 21.64 -6.61
CA GLY A 88 -8.45 21.86 -7.92
C GLY A 88 -9.74 22.69 -7.86
N PRO A 89 -9.84 23.83 -8.56
CA PRO A 89 -11.12 24.51 -8.76
C PRO A 89 -12.02 23.79 -9.79
N THR A 90 -11.50 22.73 -10.43
CA THR A 90 -12.11 21.85 -11.43
C THR A 90 -11.76 20.38 -11.14
N GLU A 91 -12.54 19.45 -11.68
CA GLU A 91 -12.50 18.03 -11.33
C GLU A 91 -11.18 17.33 -11.72
N MET A 92 -10.63 17.64 -12.89
CA MET A 92 -9.38 17.04 -13.38
C MET A 92 -8.11 17.45 -12.61
N GLU A 93 -8.17 18.45 -11.73
CA GLU A 93 -7.02 18.87 -10.90
C GLU A 93 -7.09 18.38 -9.44
N ASN A 94 -8.20 17.77 -9.03
CA ASN A 94 -8.30 17.19 -7.70
C ASN A 94 -7.69 15.78 -7.63
N ALA A 95 -7.21 15.42 -6.44
CA ALA A 95 -6.81 14.06 -6.13
C ALA A 95 -8.04 13.30 -5.64
N ASN A 96 -8.36 12.18 -6.28
CA ASN A 96 -9.59 11.45 -6.03
C ASN A 96 -9.38 10.42 -4.91
N GLY A 97 -10.20 10.51 -3.86
CA GLY A 97 -10.30 9.44 -2.86
C GLY A 97 -11.17 8.30 -3.39
N PHE A 98 -10.94 7.07 -2.92
CA PHE A 98 -11.86 5.95 -3.18
C PHE A 98 -12.61 5.54 -1.90
N GLN A 99 -13.79 6.13 -1.75
CA GLN A 99 -14.78 5.88 -0.69
C GLN A 99 -15.71 4.76 -1.12
N ILE A 100 -15.26 3.51 -1.00
CA ILE A 100 -15.98 2.30 -1.42
C ILE A 100 -17.49 2.43 -1.07
N PRO A 101 -18.40 2.43 -2.07
CA PRO A 101 -18.21 2.07 -3.48
C PRO A 101 -17.76 3.21 -4.42
N PHE A 102 -17.85 4.47 -4.01
CA PHE A 102 -17.72 5.67 -4.86
C PHE A 102 -16.27 6.17 -5.04
N ILE A 103 -16.02 6.80 -6.19
CA ILE A 103 -14.94 7.78 -6.34
C ILE A 103 -15.45 9.11 -5.75
N VAL A 104 -14.64 9.80 -4.95
CA VAL A 104 -15.03 11.06 -4.29
C VAL A 104 -13.94 12.13 -4.36
N TRP A 105 -14.37 13.39 -4.47
CA TRP A 105 -13.48 14.54 -4.35
C TRP A 105 -14.15 15.72 -3.64
N ALA A 106 -13.33 16.57 -3.02
CA ALA A 106 -13.80 17.79 -2.38
C ALA A 106 -14.19 18.84 -3.44
N ALA A 107 -15.45 19.28 -3.39
CA ALA A 107 -15.95 20.37 -4.21
C ALA A 107 -16.01 21.67 -3.40
N LYS A 108 -16.17 22.80 -4.12
CA LYS A 108 -16.14 24.16 -3.54
C LYS A 108 -17.10 24.36 -2.35
N ARG A 109 -18.21 23.62 -2.27
CA ARG A 109 -19.23 23.70 -1.19
C ARG A 109 -19.84 22.35 -0.76
N GLY A 110 -19.14 21.24 -0.96
CA GLY A 110 -19.65 19.90 -0.67
C GLY A 110 -18.74 18.80 -1.20
N ILE A 111 -19.27 17.58 -1.33
CA ILE A 111 -18.57 16.45 -1.95
C ILE A 111 -19.23 16.10 -3.28
N SER A 112 -18.40 15.95 -4.30
CA SER A 112 -18.77 15.31 -5.56
C SER A 112 -18.41 13.83 -5.50
N ALA A 113 -19.29 12.98 -6.03
CA ALA A 113 -19.13 11.54 -6.03
C ALA A 113 -19.58 10.91 -7.35
N ALA A 114 -18.87 9.88 -7.80
CA ALA A 114 -19.18 9.09 -8.98
C ALA A 114 -19.23 7.59 -8.63
N MET A 115 -20.16 6.86 -9.22
CA MET A 115 -20.16 5.40 -9.16
C MET A 115 -19.17 4.86 -10.20
N PRO A 116 -18.11 4.11 -9.83
CA PRO A 116 -17.08 3.71 -10.78
C PRO A 116 -17.59 2.66 -11.76
N PHE A 117 -17.17 2.75 -13.01
CA PHE A 117 -17.21 1.64 -13.95
C PHE A 117 -15.80 1.06 -14.18
N VAL A 118 -15.70 -0.26 -14.29
CA VAL A 118 -14.41 -0.94 -14.45
C VAL A 118 -13.98 -0.91 -15.92
N LEU A 119 -13.01 -0.06 -16.25
CA LEU A 119 -12.28 -0.14 -17.52
C LEU A 119 -11.10 -1.09 -17.37
N ALA A 120 -10.79 -1.86 -18.42
CA ALA A 120 -9.68 -2.80 -18.43
C ALA A 120 -8.92 -2.74 -19.76
N GLN A 121 -7.61 -2.69 -19.65
CA GLN A 121 -6.63 -2.53 -20.73
C GLN A 121 -5.54 -3.61 -20.59
N ALA A 122 -4.63 -3.73 -21.57
CA ALA A 122 -3.67 -4.85 -21.63
C ALA A 122 -2.71 -4.97 -20.42
N ASN A 123 -2.45 -3.86 -19.72
CA ASN A 123 -1.58 -3.80 -18.55
C ASN A 123 -2.21 -3.07 -17.34
N GLN A 124 -3.48 -2.64 -17.40
CA GLN A 124 -4.11 -1.92 -16.29
C GLN A 124 -5.63 -2.10 -16.18
N VAL A 125 -6.17 -1.92 -14.97
CA VAL A 125 -7.61 -1.84 -14.64
C VAL A 125 -7.84 -0.53 -13.87
N GLU A 126 -8.90 0.20 -14.16
CA GLU A 126 -9.19 1.49 -13.50
C GLU A 126 -10.66 1.62 -13.10
N ASN A 127 -10.89 2.31 -11.98
CA ASN A 127 -12.18 2.87 -11.61
C ASN A 127 -12.41 4.09 -12.51
N GLY A 128 -13.02 3.88 -13.67
CA GLY A 128 -13.39 4.97 -14.56
C GLY A 128 -14.63 5.71 -14.04
N PHE A 129 -14.63 7.02 -14.25
CA PHE A 129 -15.84 7.85 -14.29
C PHE A 129 -15.72 8.81 -15.48
N ASP A 130 -16.80 9.50 -15.82
CA ASP A 130 -16.81 10.54 -16.85
C ASP A 130 -17.34 11.84 -16.23
N SER A 131 -16.50 12.88 -16.23
CA SER A 131 -16.74 14.20 -15.63
C SER A 131 -17.85 15.01 -16.30
N ASN A 132 -18.51 14.50 -17.33
CA ASN A 132 -19.69 15.13 -17.94
C ASN A 132 -20.95 14.29 -17.76
N ILE A 133 -20.82 13.06 -17.25
CA ILE A 133 -21.87 12.07 -17.18
C ILE A 133 -22.11 11.67 -15.72
N ASN A 134 -21.32 10.75 -15.18
CA ASN A 134 -21.77 9.93 -14.05
C ASN A 134 -21.22 10.39 -12.69
N PHE A 135 -21.45 11.67 -12.36
CA PHE A 135 -21.22 12.19 -11.02
C PHE A 135 -22.37 13.08 -10.54
N VAL A 136 -22.44 13.20 -9.22
CA VAL A 136 -23.37 14.09 -8.50
C VAL A 136 -22.62 14.84 -7.40
N THR A 137 -23.12 15.99 -6.97
CA THR A 137 -22.56 16.79 -5.86
C THR A 137 -23.62 17.03 -4.80
N LEU A 138 -23.33 16.67 -3.55
CA LEU A 138 -24.15 16.98 -2.38
C LEU A 138 -23.42 18.04 -1.53
N GLY A 139 -24.08 19.17 -1.27
CA GLY A 139 -23.45 20.32 -0.62
C GLY A 139 -24.42 21.38 -0.08
N ALA A 140 -23.86 22.48 0.42
CA ALA A 140 -24.62 23.64 0.90
C ALA A 140 -24.43 24.87 -0.02
N TRP A 141 -25.46 25.67 -0.26
CA TRP A 141 -25.39 26.75 -1.25
C TRP A 141 -24.83 28.06 -0.69
N ASP A 142 -25.03 28.30 0.60
CA ASP A 142 -24.77 29.52 1.36
C ASP A 142 -23.40 29.57 2.04
N VAL A 143 -22.71 28.43 2.16
CA VAL A 143 -21.37 28.32 2.75
C VAL A 143 -20.27 29.03 1.94
N ALA A 144 -19.13 29.24 2.62
CA ALA A 144 -17.87 29.69 2.04
C ALA A 144 -17.28 28.68 1.04
N VAL A 145 -16.19 29.07 0.39
CA VAL A 145 -15.45 28.18 -0.51
C VAL A 145 -14.27 27.57 0.23
N GLY A 146 -14.23 26.24 0.30
CA GLY A 146 -13.21 25.48 1.04
C GLY A 146 -13.78 24.70 2.23
N HIS A 147 -13.02 23.72 2.70
CA HIS A 147 -13.42 22.74 3.72
C HIS A 147 -12.34 22.54 4.79
N ARG A 148 -12.74 22.03 5.95
CA ARG A 148 -11.85 21.63 7.04
C ARG A 148 -12.18 20.24 7.57
N VAL A 149 -11.18 19.50 8.04
CA VAL A 149 -11.36 18.24 8.79
C VAL A 149 -11.68 18.60 10.25
N VAL A 150 -12.87 18.20 10.72
CA VAL A 150 -13.33 18.43 12.10
C VAL A 150 -13.23 17.19 12.98
N SER A 151 -13.17 16.00 12.38
CA SER A 151 -12.86 14.74 13.06
C SER A 151 -12.42 13.68 12.06
N HIS A 152 -11.68 12.67 12.52
CA HIS A 152 -11.33 11.47 11.75
C HIS A 152 -11.03 10.31 12.69
N ASP A 153 -11.00 9.10 12.13
CA ASP A 153 -10.60 7.84 12.78
C ASP A 153 -9.99 6.91 11.69
N PRO A 154 -9.59 5.65 11.98
CA PRO A 154 -8.99 4.77 10.96
C PRO A 154 -9.86 4.51 9.73
N LEU A 155 -11.19 4.57 9.83
CA LEU A 155 -12.14 4.27 8.75
C LEU A 155 -12.94 5.49 8.27
N SER A 156 -12.90 6.63 8.98
CA SER A 156 -13.68 7.83 8.63
C SER A 156 -12.94 9.17 8.62
N VAL A 157 -13.53 10.14 7.93
CA VAL A 157 -13.24 11.57 8.05
C VAL A 157 -14.55 12.36 8.01
N THR A 158 -14.68 13.40 8.82
CA THR A 158 -15.77 14.39 8.71
C THR A 158 -15.22 15.72 8.23
N LEU A 159 -15.76 16.17 7.09
CA LEU A 159 -15.44 17.46 6.48
C LEU A 159 -16.56 18.46 6.73
N GLN A 160 -16.21 19.72 6.99
CA GLN A 160 -17.16 20.80 7.26
C GLN A 160 -16.89 22.02 6.36
N TRP A 161 -17.98 22.66 5.93
CA TRP A 161 -18.05 23.96 5.24
C TRP A 161 -18.91 24.90 6.09
N ASP A 162 -18.43 26.12 6.32
CA ASP A 162 -19.06 27.09 7.23
C ASP A 162 -19.62 28.31 6.47
N ALA A 163 -20.52 29.06 7.09
CA ALA A 163 -21.08 30.28 6.48
C ALA A 163 -20.03 31.37 6.23
N ARG A 164 -20.27 32.20 5.21
CA ARG A 164 -19.35 33.28 4.83
C ARG A 164 -19.29 34.35 5.91
N GLY A 165 -18.08 34.68 6.36
CA GLY A 165 -17.80 35.81 7.26
C GLY A 165 -17.90 35.49 8.76
N GLU A 166 -18.17 34.25 9.15
CA GLU A 166 -18.21 33.85 10.57
C GLU A 166 -16.83 33.42 11.13
N ASN A 167 -15.77 33.43 10.33
CA ASN A 167 -14.46 32.89 10.72
C ASN A 167 -13.77 33.77 11.79
N PRO A 168 -13.54 33.26 13.03
CA PRO A 168 -12.87 34.03 14.08
C PRO A 168 -11.41 34.40 13.73
N ALA A 169 -10.78 33.68 12.80
CA ALA A 169 -9.43 33.97 12.35
C ALA A 169 -9.34 35.09 11.29
N ASP A 170 -10.46 35.51 10.70
CA ASP A 170 -10.51 36.56 9.66
C ASP A 170 -10.75 37.97 10.24
N THR A 171 -10.84 38.14 11.57
CA THR A 171 -10.67 39.47 12.18
C THR A 171 -9.23 39.95 11.93
N PRO A 172 -9.01 41.12 11.28
CA PRO A 172 -7.67 41.55 10.93
C PRO A 172 -6.78 41.71 12.16
N ALA A 173 -5.64 41.02 12.19
CA ALA A 173 -4.63 41.21 13.22
C ALA A 173 -4.16 42.67 13.21
N VAL A 174 -4.38 43.38 14.33
CA VAL A 174 -4.05 44.81 14.44
C VAL A 174 -2.53 44.98 14.25
N PRO A 175 -2.06 45.74 13.24
CA PRO A 175 -0.63 45.90 12.99
C PRO A 175 0.07 46.60 14.16
N GLY A 176 0.87 45.85 14.93
CA GLY A 176 1.59 46.37 16.09
C GLY A 176 1.64 45.44 17.32
N ALA A 177 0.91 44.32 17.32
CA ALA A 177 1.04 43.32 18.39
C ALA A 177 2.45 42.67 18.36
N ALA A 178 3.15 42.70 19.50
CA ALA A 178 4.54 42.23 19.59
C ALA A 178 4.66 40.70 19.61
N VAL A 179 5.83 40.19 19.23
CA VAL A 179 6.19 38.77 19.30
C VAL A 179 6.17 38.31 20.76
N GLY A 180 5.23 37.44 21.11
CA GLY A 180 5.07 36.93 22.49
C GLY A 180 3.64 36.56 22.94
N ALA A 181 2.64 36.57 22.04
CA ALA A 181 1.28 36.13 22.37
C ALA A 181 1.18 34.59 22.43
N PRO A 182 0.31 34.00 23.29
CA PRO A 182 0.02 32.57 23.28
C PRO A 182 -0.62 32.09 21.97
N ALA A 183 -0.52 30.80 21.68
CA ALA A 183 -1.21 30.18 20.55
C ALA A 183 -2.75 30.35 20.66
N PRO A 184 -3.49 30.43 19.54
CA PRO A 184 -4.96 30.48 19.56
C PRO A 184 -5.52 29.28 20.33
N GLY A 185 -6.37 29.56 21.32
CA GLY A 185 -6.96 28.53 22.17
C GLY A 185 -7.81 27.54 21.36
N ALA A 186 -7.88 26.29 21.83
CA ALA A 186 -8.62 25.22 21.16
C ALA A 186 -10.08 25.65 20.86
N VAL A 187 -10.41 25.77 19.57
CA VAL A 187 -11.75 26.16 19.13
C VAL A 187 -12.66 24.94 19.27
N ASN A 188 -13.53 24.96 20.27
CA ASN A 188 -14.52 23.90 20.51
C ASN A 188 -15.32 23.62 19.22
N ALA A 189 -15.15 22.42 18.66
CA ALA A 189 -15.32 22.14 17.23
C ALA A 189 -16.76 22.25 16.67
N SER A 190 -17.73 22.70 17.47
CA SER A 190 -19.09 23.01 17.02
C SER A 190 -19.80 24.17 17.75
N ALA A 191 -19.17 24.79 18.76
CA ALA A 191 -19.88 25.64 19.74
C ALA A 191 -19.91 27.16 19.43
N GLY A 192 -19.65 27.58 18.18
CA GLY A 192 -19.47 29.01 17.87
C GLY A 192 -19.81 29.45 16.44
N TRP A 193 -20.58 28.66 15.67
CA TRP A 193 -20.93 28.95 14.27
C TRP A 193 -22.45 28.93 14.11
N SER A 194 -23.05 29.93 13.45
CA SER A 194 -24.51 30.04 13.31
C SER A 194 -25.05 29.15 12.19
N SER A 195 -24.22 28.90 11.17
CA SER A 195 -24.59 28.16 9.97
C SER A 195 -23.40 27.36 9.41
N PHE A 196 -23.57 26.04 9.27
CA PHE A 196 -22.59 25.15 8.64
C PHE A 196 -23.25 23.90 8.05
N ALA A 197 -22.53 23.22 7.16
CA ALA A 197 -22.87 21.88 6.71
C ALA A 197 -21.64 20.97 6.77
N ARG A 198 -21.81 19.71 7.20
CA ARG A 198 -20.72 18.74 7.34
C ARG A 198 -21.09 17.36 6.83
N MET A 199 -20.12 16.67 6.23
CA MET A 199 -20.27 15.34 5.67
C MET A 199 -19.34 14.36 6.41
N PRO A 200 -19.88 13.43 7.22
CA PRO A 200 -19.13 12.24 7.64
C PRO A 200 -18.98 11.28 6.45
N ILE A 201 -17.75 10.93 6.12
CA ILE A 201 -17.37 10.00 5.05
C ILE A 201 -16.74 8.77 5.71
N VAL A 202 -17.45 7.65 5.72
CA VAL A 202 -17.07 6.42 6.45
C VAL A 202 -16.91 5.27 5.47
N ARG A 203 -15.76 4.59 5.49
CA ARG A 203 -15.45 3.55 4.50
C ARG A 203 -16.51 2.46 4.42
N GLY A 204 -16.93 2.14 3.19
CA GLY A 204 -17.98 1.18 2.94
C GLY A 204 -19.40 1.74 2.92
N SER A 205 -19.63 3.00 3.35
CA SER A 205 -20.99 3.56 3.32
C SER A 205 -21.51 3.69 1.88
N PRO A 206 -22.64 3.03 1.53
CA PRO A 206 -23.24 3.09 0.19
C PRO A 206 -24.11 4.36 -0.01
N TYR A 207 -24.08 5.30 0.94
CA TYR A 207 -24.79 6.58 0.87
C TYR A 207 -23.82 7.74 1.08
N LEU A 208 -23.96 8.79 0.28
CA LEU A 208 -23.55 10.14 0.68
C LEU A 208 -24.44 10.59 1.83
N THR A 209 -23.89 11.25 2.85
CA THR A 209 -24.65 11.69 4.04
C THR A 209 -24.16 13.04 4.50
N MET A 210 -25.03 14.06 4.56
CA MET A 210 -24.64 15.40 4.99
C MET A 210 -25.58 15.93 6.08
N GLU A 211 -24.98 16.39 7.17
CA GLU A 211 -25.65 17.06 8.28
C GLU A 211 -25.59 18.57 8.06
N TYR A 212 -26.74 19.25 8.18
CA TYR A 212 -26.89 20.69 8.02
C TYR A 212 -27.29 21.32 9.35
N HIS A 213 -26.71 22.48 9.64
CA HIS A 213 -27.14 23.40 10.68
C HIS A 213 -27.41 24.75 10.04
N ASN A 214 -28.68 25.14 9.98
CA ASN A 214 -29.16 26.40 9.39
C ASN A 214 -28.48 26.76 8.05
N SER A 215 -28.36 25.79 7.13
CA SER A 215 -27.71 25.98 5.82
C SER A 215 -28.56 25.38 4.69
N ILE A 216 -28.52 25.96 3.49
CA ILE A 216 -29.37 25.61 2.34
C ILE A 216 -28.81 24.38 1.58
N PRO A 217 -29.48 23.21 1.60
CA PRO A 217 -29.02 22.05 0.84
C PRO A 217 -29.12 22.25 -0.67
N PHE A 218 -28.16 21.68 -1.40
CA PHE A 218 -28.28 21.41 -2.83
C PHE A 218 -27.78 20.02 -3.19
N PHE A 219 -28.36 19.47 -4.26
CA PHE A 219 -27.87 18.33 -5.00
C PHE A 219 -27.73 18.75 -6.47
N ASP A 220 -26.63 18.41 -7.12
CA ASP A 220 -26.32 18.87 -8.48
C ASP A 220 -25.66 17.79 -9.32
N THR A 221 -25.81 17.86 -10.64
CA THR A 221 -25.20 16.94 -11.61
C THR A 221 -25.12 17.62 -12.98
N PRO A 222 -24.05 17.41 -13.78
CA PRO A 222 -23.93 18.00 -15.12
C PRO A 222 -25.03 17.55 -16.09
N GLN A 223 -25.71 16.43 -15.81
CA GLN A 223 -26.67 15.84 -16.71
C GLN A 223 -28.05 16.50 -16.71
N GLN A 224 -28.77 16.27 -17.81
CA GLN A 224 -30.22 16.44 -17.88
C GLN A 224 -30.92 15.22 -17.28
N LEU A 225 -32.12 15.43 -16.71
CA LEU A 225 -33.00 14.36 -16.24
C LEU A 225 -33.81 13.78 -17.40
N ASP A 226 -34.21 12.52 -17.28
CA ASP A 226 -35.04 11.84 -18.29
C ASP A 226 -36.36 12.61 -18.58
N PRO A 227 -36.71 12.91 -19.85
CA PRO A 227 -37.91 13.69 -20.16
C PRO A 227 -39.27 13.05 -19.81
N GLN A 228 -39.31 11.77 -19.43
CA GLN A 228 -40.53 11.03 -19.09
C GLN A 228 -40.61 10.61 -17.61
N VAL A 229 -39.47 10.25 -17.00
CA VAL A 229 -39.39 9.74 -15.62
C VAL A 229 -38.30 10.42 -14.77
N GLY A 230 -37.69 11.49 -15.28
CA GLY A 230 -36.44 12.07 -14.77
C GLY A 230 -36.46 12.60 -13.34
N LEU A 231 -37.61 13.06 -12.85
CA LEU A 231 -37.79 13.44 -11.45
C LEU A 231 -39.07 12.81 -10.88
N THR A 232 -38.95 12.12 -9.75
CA THR A 232 -40.10 11.66 -8.96
C THR A 232 -39.96 12.16 -7.52
N VAL A 233 -41.01 12.75 -6.97
CA VAL A 233 -41.03 13.33 -5.61
C VAL A 233 -42.12 12.63 -4.79
N ASP A 234 -41.72 12.01 -3.67
CA ASP A 234 -42.56 11.18 -2.80
C ASP A 234 -43.41 10.13 -3.56
N GLY A 235 -42.89 9.62 -4.68
CA GLY A 235 -43.54 8.62 -5.55
C GLY A 235 -44.39 9.20 -6.69
N VAL A 236 -44.51 10.53 -6.81
CA VAL A 236 -45.24 11.21 -7.90
C VAL A 236 -44.26 11.82 -8.91
N SER A 237 -44.39 11.47 -10.19
CA SER A 237 -43.55 12.02 -11.27
C SER A 237 -43.75 13.54 -11.41
N GLN A 238 -42.66 14.26 -11.70
CA GLN A 238 -42.58 15.72 -11.84
C GLN A 238 -41.76 16.12 -13.08
N THR A 239 -41.82 17.38 -13.48
CA THR A 239 -41.08 17.90 -14.66
C THR A 239 -40.33 19.17 -14.30
N CYS A 240 -39.04 19.23 -14.61
CA CYS A 240 -38.22 20.42 -14.41
C CYS A 240 -38.29 21.37 -15.62
N PRO A 241 -38.13 22.70 -15.44
CA PRO A 241 -37.88 23.40 -14.19
C PRO A 241 -39.15 23.55 -13.34
N GLY A 242 -39.00 23.59 -12.02
CA GLY A 242 -40.16 23.62 -11.11
C GLY A 242 -39.76 23.81 -9.66
N THR A 243 -40.72 23.66 -8.75
CA THR A 243 -40.49 23.73 -7.30
C THR A 243 -41.43 22.77 -6.58
N PHE A 244 -40.84 21.84 -5.83
CA PHE A 244 -41.53 20.66 -5.30
C PHE A 244 -41.24 20.50 -3.81
N ALA A 245 -42.26 20.18 -3.02
CA ALA A 245 -42.13 19.87 -1.60
C ALA A 245 -42.24 18.34 -1.42
N GLY A 246 -41.28 17.74 -0.72
CA GLY A 246 -41.28 16.31 -0.44
C GLY A 246 -40.16 15.88 0.50
N ARG A 247 -40.03 14.57 0.71
CA ARG A 247 -38.97 13.96 1.56
C ARG A 247 -38.08 12.97 0.81
N LYS A 248 -38.55 12.40 -0.29
CA LYS A 248 -37.78 11.55 -1.19
C LYS A 248 -37.83 12.10 -2.61
N PHE A 249 -36.66 12.31 -3.19
CA PHE A 249 -36.49 12.77 -4.58
C PHE A 249 -35.71 11.68 -5.33
N GLU A 250 -36.27 11.13 -6.39
CA GLU A 250 -35.62 10.15 -7.27
C GLU A 250 -35.30 10.81 -8.62
N LEU A 251 -34.04 10.73 -9.04
CA LEU A 251 -33.50 11.36 -10.23
C LEU A 251 -33.02 10.28 -11.20
N VAL A 252 -33.57 10.25 -12.41
CA VAL A 252 -33.14 9.37 -13.51
C VAL A 252 -32.39 10.22 -14.53
N LEU A 253 -31.14 9.85 -14.83
CA LEU A 253 -30.23 10.62 -15.69
C LEU A 253 -30.29 10.11 -17.15
N VAL A 254 -30.13 11.00 -18.14
CA VAL A 254 -30.30 10.66 -19.57
C VAL A 254 -29.14 9.85 -20.17
N GLN A 255 -27.90 10.16 -19.78
CA GLN A 255 -26.68 9.67 -20.41
C GLN A 255 -25.94 8.63 -19.54
N SER A 256 -26.15 8.67 -18.22
CA SER A 256 -25.81 7.54 -17.34
C SER A 256 -26.93 6.49 -17.37
N ASP A 257 -26.68 5.33 -16.77
CA ASP A 257 -27.70 4.35 -16.39
C ASP A 257 -28.03 4.41 -14.89
N GLU A 258 -27.49 5.38 -14.15
CA GLU A 258 -27.74 5.61 -12.72
C GLU A 258 -29.13 6.19 -12.42
N THR A 259 -29.73 5.72 -11.33
CA THR A 259 -30.85 6.36 -10.65
C THR A 259 -30.42 6.74 -9.24
N TRP A 260 -30.40 8.03 -8.96
CA TRP A 260 -30.04 8.57 -7.64
C TRP A 260 -31.30 8.85 -6.83
N THR A 261 -31.41 8.26 -5.64
CA THR A 261 -32.44 8.63 -4.67
C THR A 261 -31.83 9.48 -3.56
N ILE A 262 -32.52 10.55 -3.20
CA ILE A 262 -32.19 11.49 -2.13
C ILE A 262 -33.30 11.40 -1.09
N TRP A 263 -32.93 11.26 0.19
CA TRP A 263 -33.86 11.24 1.32
C TRP A 263 -33.54 12.38 2.29
N LEU A 264 -34.60 13.07 2.73
CA LEU A 264 -34.55 14.23 3.60
C LEU A 264 -35.19 13.91 4.96
N SER A 265 -34.50 14.26 6.05
CA SER A 265 -35.02 14.16 7.43
C SER A 265 -36.41 14.81 7.61
N HIS A 266 -36.62 15.95 6.96
CA HIS A 266 -37.85 16.74 6.99
C HIS A 266 -38.36 17.03 5.58
N ASN A 267 -39.66 17.34 5.43
CA ASN A 267 -40.18 17.81 4.15
C ASN A 267 -39.57 19.18 3.82
N LEU A 268 -39.01 19.32 2.62
CA LEU A 268 -38.31 20.51 2.17
C LEU A 268 -38.76 20.88 0.76
N THR A 269 -38.95 22.18 0.52
CA THR A 269 -39.32 22.71 -0.80
C THR A 269 -38.07 23.00 -1.62
N MET A 270 -37.82 22.18 -2.63
CA MET A 270 -36.64 22.28 -3.52
C MET A 270 -37.03 22.78 -4.91
N MET A 271 -36.25 23.74 -5.42
CA MET A 271 -36.29 24.21 -6.80
C MET A 271 -35.51 23.24 -7.68
N CYS A 272 -36.09 22.83 -8.81
CA CYS A 272 -35.37 22.14 -9.89
C CYS A 272 -35.07 23.12 -11.02
N GLN A 273 -33.81 23.20 -11.45
CA GLN A 273 -33.35 24.02 -12.58
C GLN A 273 -32.95 23.15 -13.78
N THR A 274 -32.85 23.75 -14.96
CA THR A 274 -32.50 23.05 -16.23
C THR A 274 -31.18 23.57 -16.79
N GLY A 275 -30.26 22.64 -17.10
CA GLY A 275 -28.92 22.93 -17.64
C GLY A 275 -27.82 22.35 -16.75
N GLY A 276 -27.87 21.03 -16.54
CA GLY A 276 -27.45 20.42 -15.27
C GLY A 276 -28.63 20.40 -14.30
N ALA A 277 -28.87 19.27 -13.65
CA ALA A 277 -30.08 19.02 -12.87
C ALA A 277 -29.92 19.42 -11.40
N THR A 278 -29.75 20.73 -11.15
CA THR A 278 -29.62 21.26 -9.79
C THR A 278 -30.97 21.23 -9.06
N LEU A 279 -31.04 20.44 -7.98
CA LEU A 279 -32.06 20.54 -6.93
C LEU A 279 -31.52 21.39 -5.77
N ARG A 280 -32.02 22.62 -5.61
CA ARG A 280 -31.62 23.51 -4.51
C ARG A 280 -32.80 23.82 -3.59
N SER A 281 -32.59 23.75 -2.28
CA SER A 281 -33.63 24.16 -1.32
C SER A 281 -33.97 25.65 -1.46
N THR A 282 -35.23 25.98 -1.19
CA THR A 282 -35.74 27.35 -1.03
C THR A 282 -35.43 27.96 0.35
N SER A 283 -35.06 27.14 1.33
CA SER A 283 -34.89 27.54 2.73
C SER A 283 -33.76 26.75 3.44
N PRO A 284 -33.15 27.31 4.51
CA PRO A 284 -32.14 26.59 5.28
C PRO A 284 -32.70 25.34 5.98
N LEU A 285 -31.89 24.29 6.04
CA LEU A 285 -32.19 23.06 6.78
C LEU A 285 -31.35 23.00 8.07
N THR A 286 -31.97 22.55 9.15
CA THR A 286 -31.27 21.92 10.28
C THR A 286 -31.72 20.47 10.35
N GLY A 287 -30.85 19.53 10.03
CA GLY A 287 -31.22 18.13 9.80
C GLY A 287 -30.20 17.38 8.95
N VAL A 288 -30.66 16.28 8.33
CA VAL A 288 -29.81 15.37 7.53
C VAL A 288 -30.41 15.17 6.13
N VAL A 289 -29.52 15.08 5.15
CA VAL A 289 -29.78 14.60 3.77
C VAL A 289 -28.91 13.37 3.51
N ARG A 290 -29.46 12.34 2.87
CA ARG A 290 -28.71 11.19 2.36
C ARG A 290 -29.00 10.98 0.88
N ALA A 291 -28.04 10.45 0.12
CA ALA A 291 -28.24 10.09 -1.28
C ALA A 291 -27.47 8.82 -1.65
N ALA A 292 -28.05 7.97 -2.50
CA ALA A 292 -27.45 6.71 -2.98
C ALA A 292 -27.96 6.31 -4.36
N VAL A 293 -27.19 5.48 -5.06
CA VAL A 293 -27.61 4.85 -6.33
C VAL A 293 -28.51 3.65 -6.03
N THR A 294 -29.78 3.75 -6.40
CA THR A 294 -30.84 2.78 -6.04
C THR A 294 -31.14 1.74 -7.13
N ASN A 295 -30.46 1.78 -8.28
CA ASN A 295 -30.61 0.78 -9.33
C ASN A 295 -29.42 -0.20 -9.42
N ASN A 296 -29.75 -1.48 -9.52
CA ASN A 296 -28.88 -2.64 -9.25
C ASN A 296 -28.07 -3.13 -10.48
N CYS A 297 -27.55 -2.20 -11.29
CA CYS A 297 -26.98 -2.58 -12.59
C CYS A 297 -25.92 -1.61 -13.16
N THR A 298 -25.80 -0.41 -12.59
CA THR A 298 -25.10 0.70 -13.26
C THR A 298 -23.66 0.40 -13.70
N MET A 299 -23.38 0.82 -14.94
CA MET A 299 -22.08 0.92 -15.59
C MET A 299 -21.64 2.38 -15.77
N GLY A 300 -22.30 3.33 -15.09
CA GLY A 300 -22.17 4.78 -15.25
C GLY A 300 -22.42 5.31 -16.67
N ARG A 301 -22.95 4.48 -17.59
CA ARG A 301 -22.90 4.73 -19.04
C ARG A 301 -24.04 4.05 -19.79
N SER A 302 -24.99 4.85 -20.27
CA SER A 302 -26.06 4.46 -21.19
C SER A 302 -26.98 3.32 -20.71
N ALA A 303 -28.22 3.67 -20.38
CA ALA A 303 -29.27 2.72 -19.94
C ALA A 303 -29.45 1.47 -20.82
N PHE A 304 -29.07 1.53 -22.10
CA PHE A 304 -29.11 0.40 -23.03
C PHE A 304 -28.15 -0.76 -22.68
N GLN A 305 -27.09 -0.52 -21.90
CA GLN A 305 -26.17 -1.58 -21.49
C GLN A 305 -26.78 -2.50 -20.43
N CYS A 306 -27.58 -1.95 -19.52
CA CYS A 306 -28.24 -2.70 -18.46
C CYS A 306 -29.23 -3.74 -18.96
N ALA A 307 -29.93 -3.48 -20.07
CA ALA A 307 -30.85 -4.45 -20.68
C ALA A 307 -30.15 -5.65 -21.36
N ARG A 308 -28.80 -5.69 -21.37
CA ARG A 308 -27.99 -6.70 -22.11
C ARG A 308 -26.98 -7.45 -21.25
N ARG A 309 -26.96 -7.23 -19.93
CA ARG A 309 -26.20 -8.02 -18.95
C ARG A 309 -27.15 -8.51 -17.86
N PRO A 310 -26.82 -9.62 -17.16
CA PRO A 310 -27.47 -9.86 -15.88
C PRO A 310 -27.21 -8.66 -14.94
N PRO A 311 -28.21 -8.24 -14.12
CA PRO A 311 -27.99 -7.24 -13.07
C PRO A 311 -26.96 -7.74 -12.05
N ALA A 312 -26.42 -6.85 -11.22
CA ALA A 312 -25.38 -7.22 -10.25
C ALA A 312 -25.91 -8.28 -9.26
N ASP A 313 -27.01 -7.97 -8.59
CA ASP A 313 -27.84 -8.92 -7.84
C ASP A 313 -29.03 -9.40 -8.71
N PRO A 314 -29.42 -10.69 -8.70
CA PRO A 314 -30.55 -11.19 -9.49
C PRO A 314 -31.92 -10.59 -9.15
N GLU A 315 -32.08 -9.89 -8.02
CA GLU A 315 -33.33 -9.29 -7.56
C GLU A 315 -33.29 -7.73 -7.49
N PRO A 316 -33.40 -6.99 -8.62
CA PRO A 316 -33.35 -5.52 -8.62
C PRO A 316 -34.32 -4.79 -7.69
N ALA A 317 -35.47 -5.39 -7.36
CA ALA A 317 -36.41 -4.82 -6.40
C ALA A 317 -35.91 -4.90 -4.94
N HIS A 318 -35.16 -5.96 -4.60
CA HIS A 318 -34.59 -6.21 -3.28
C HIS A 318 -33.53 -5.15 -2.95
N HIS A 319 -32.61 -4.85 -3.89
CA HIS A 319 -31.56 -3.83 -3.71
C HIS A 319 -32.10 -2.46 -3.27
N LYS A 320 -33.12 -1.94 -3.96
CA LYS A 320 -33.74 -0.65 -3.59
C LYS A 320 -34.44 -0.73 -2.23
N ALA A 321 -35.18 -1.80 -1.97
CA ALA A 321 -35.88 -2.00 -0.69
C ALA A 321 -34.90 -2.05 0.49
N LEU A 322 -33.75 -2.71 0.32
CA LEU A 322 -32.68 -2.77 1.33
C LEU A 322 -32.07 -1.39 1.60
N LEU A 323 -31.78 -0.60 0.56
CA LEU A 323 -31.33 0.79 0.74
C LEU A 323 -32.40 1.69 1.41
N GLU A 324 -33.68 1.51 1.08
CA GLU A 324 -34.75 2.29 1.71
C GLU A 324 -34.99 1.88 3.18
N ALA A 325 -34.86 0.60 3.53
CA ALA A 325 -34.98 0.11 4.91
C ALA A 325 -33.87 0.65 5.84
N HIS A 326 -32.64 0.76 5.34
CA HIS A 326 -31.48 1.17 6.13
C HIS A 326 -31.20 2.68 6.13
N VAL A 327 -31.89 3.48 5.31
CA VAL A 327 -31.55 4.91 5.12
C VAL A 327 -31.58 5.74 6.41
N ARG A 328 -32.38 5.37 7.42
CA ARG A 328 -32.52 6.14 8.66
C ARG A 328 -31.31 6.02 9.60
N THR A 329 -30.52 4.95 9.50
CA THR A 329 -29.30 4.74 10.31
C THR A 329 -28.07 5.04 9.48
N TYR A 330 -27.18 5.90 9.98
CA TYR A 330 -25.95 6.28 9.27
C TYR A 330 -24.72 6.25 10.19
N PRO A 331 -23.56 5.79 9.70
CA PRO A 331 -22.32 5.85 10.46
C PRO A 331 -21.77 7.29 10.46
N VAL A 332 -21.04 7.65 11.52
CA VAL A 332 -20.36 8.96 11.65
C VAL A 332 -18.90 8.88 12.10
N ALA A 333 -18.51 7.76 12.69
CA ALA A 333 -17.14 7.41 13.06
C ALA A 333 -17.03 5.88 13.21
N ALA A 334 -15.83 5.35 13.41
CA ALA A 334 -15.58 3.94 13.72
C ALA A 334 -14.43 3.72 14.71
N SER A 335 -14.41 2.55 15.35
CA SER A 335 -13.24 1.99 16.02
C SER A 335 -12.74 0.73 15.31
N VAL A 336 -11.45 0.43 15.53
CA VAL A 336 -10.82 -0.85 15.16
C VAL A 336 -10.23 -1.44 16.43
N ASP A 337 -10.80 -2.55 16.89
CA ASP A 337 -10.41 -3.22 18.14
C ASP A 337 -9.88 -4.62 17.82
N LEU A 338 -8.86 -5.09 18.55
CA LEU A 338 -8.24 -6.40 18.35
C LEU A 338 -8.49 -7.33 19.54
N THR A 339 -8.89 -8.56 19.26
CA THR A 339 -8.74 -9.70 20.19
C THR A 339 -7.79 -10.72 19.56
N ALA A 340 -6.72 -11.09 20.26
CA ALA A 340 -5.77 -12.10 19.81
C ALA A 340 -5.71 -13.27 20.79
N ALA A 341 -5.65 -14.48 20.24
CA ALA A 341 -5.40 -15.73 20.95
C ALA A 341 -4.03 -16.31 20.53
N GLU A 342 -3.75 -17.57 20.87
CA GLU A 342 -2.47 -18.21 20.53
C GLU A 342 -2.29 -18.37 19.01
N ASP A 343 -3.24 -19.01 18.32
CA ASP A 343 -3.14 -19.31 16.88
C ASP A 343 -4.07 -18.48 15.96
N ASP A 344 -5.02 -17.72 16.52
CA ASP A 344 -6.05 -16.98 15.77
C ASP A 344 -6.29 -15.59 16.38
N SER A 345 -6.84 -14.66 15.59
CA SER A 345 -7.24 -13.33 16.04
C SER A 345 -8.55 -12.88 15.39
N VAL A 346 -9.21 -11.91 16.01
CA VAL A 346 -10.40 -11.25 15.48
C VAL A 346 -10.17 -9.75 15.52
N VAL A 347 -10.14 -9.13 14.35
CA VAL A 347 -10.25 -7.67 14.21
C VAL A 347 -11.73 -7.32 14.19
N ARG A 348 -12.14 -6.38 15.03
CA ARG A 348 -13.50 -5.84 15.07
C ARG A 348 -13.51 -4.46 14.43
N LEU A 349 -14.42 -4.25 13.49
CA LEU A 349 -14.78 -2.93 13.00
C LEU A 349 -16.13 -2.56 13.61
N SER A 350 -16.19 -1.48 14.40
CA SER A 350 -17.43 -1.04 15.07
C SER A 350 -17.78 0.38 14.67
N TRP A 351 -19.00 0.62 14.19
CA TRP A 351 -19.44 1.94 13.73
C TRP A 351 -20.20 2.71 14.81
N LEU A 352 -19.77 3.94 15.08
CA LEU A 352 -20.59 4.91 15.80
C LEU A 352 -21.68 5.40 14.84
N THR A 353 -22.94 5.23 15.21
CA THR A 353 -24.08 5.53 14.35
C THR A 353 -24.93 6.69 14.87
N ARG A 354 -25.63 7.36 13.96
CA ARG A 354 -26.69 8.34 14.26
C ARG A 354 -27.97 7.94 13.53
N GLN A 355 -29.06 8.61 13.91
CA GLN A 355 -30.38 8.47 13.30
C GLN A 355 -30.72 9.77 12.56
N MET A 356 -31.34 9.68 11.39
CA MET A 356 -31.92 10.86 10.74
C MET A 356 -33.00 11.47 11.65
N PRO A 357 -32.97 12.80 11.93
CA PRO A 357 -33.99 13.45 12.75
C PRO A 357 -35.40 13.32 12.19
N GLU A 358 -36.40 13.32 13.08
CA GLU A 358 -37.81 13.16 12.73
C GLU A 358 -38.65 14.41 13.04
N PRO A 359 -39.68 14.70 12.23
CA PRO A 359 -40.74 15.66 12.58
C PRO A 359 -41.37 15.34 13.95
N PRO A 360 -41.60 16.33 14.85
CA PRO A 360 -42.09 16.10 16.21
C PRO A 360 -43.47 15.42 16.35
N LYS A 361 -44.24 15.29 15.28
CA LYS A 361 -45.50 14.51 15.25
C LYS A 361 -45.23 13.02 15.02
N GLU A 362 -44.33 12.69 14.09
CA GLU A 362 -43.91 11.32 13.78
C GLU A 362 -43.12 10.71 14.94
N ALA A 363 -42.21 11.49 15.53
CA ALA A 363 -41.45 11.10 16.72
C ALA A 363 -42.32 10.70 17.92
N ARG A 364 -43.56 11.25 18.02
CA ARG A 364 -44.53 10.87 19.06
C ARG A 364 -45.31 9.61 18.72
N ALA A 365 -45.48 9.28 17.45
CA ALA A 365 -46.11 8.03 17.00
C ALA A 365 -45.12 6.86 17.10
N HIS A 366 -43.91 7.01 16.56
CA HIS A 366 -42.88 5.96 16.63
C HIS A 366 -42.35 5.72 18.05
N ALA A 367 -42.43 6.71 18.96
CA ALA A 367 -42.18 6.47 20.39
C ALA A 367 -43.25 5.58 21.06
N ALA A 368 -44.44 5.43 20.47
CA ALA A 368 -45.48 4.51 20.94
C ALA A 368 -45.38 3.12 20.28
N GLU A 369 -44.89 3.03 19.04
CA GLU A 369 -44.71 1.78 18.28
C GLU A 369 -43.48 0.94 18.68
N SER A 370 -43.10 1.00 19.96
CA SER A 370 -42.15 0.11 20.64
C SER A 370 -40.66 0.26 20.29
N LYS A 371 -39.84 -0.68 20.79
CA LYS A 371 -38.38 -0.78 20.54
C LYS A 371 -38.03 -1.48 19.22
N ALA A 372 -39.02 -1.86 18.41
CA ALA A 372 -38.87 -2.49 17.10
C ALA A 372 -39.06 -1.45 15.98
N THR A 373 -38.18 -1.29 14.99
CA THR A 373 -36.87 -1.92 14.78
C THR A 373 -35.93 -0.88 14.16
N ARG A 374 -34.95 -0.37 14.91
CA ARG A 374 -33.89 0.46 14.32
C ARG A 374 -32.92 -0.45 13.57
N MET A 375 -33.03 -0.47 12.24
CA MET A 375 -32.13 -1.24 11.38
C MET A 375 -30.66 -0.81 11.62
N PRO A 376 -29.69 -1.74 11.60
CA PRO A 376 -28.26 -1.41 11.67
C PRO A 376 -27.79 -0.50 10.52
N VAL A 377 -26.54 -0.05 10.54
CA VAL A 377 -25.91 0.47 9.31
C VAL A 377 -25.77 -0.64 8.27
N LEU A 378 -25.87 -0.23 7.00
CA LEU A 378 -25.63 -1.07 5.84
C LEU A 378 -24.32 -0.60 5.18
N MET A 379 -23.37 -1.51 5.02
CA MET A 379 -22.00 -1.22 4.58
C MET A 379 -21.56 -2.19 3.46
N ALA A 380 -20.77 -1.71 2.50
CA ALA A 380 -20.38 -2.46 1.29
C ALA A 380 -19.13 -3.31 1.53
N ALA A 381 -19.32 -4.58 1.89
CA ALA A 381 -18.26 -5.54 2.14
C ALA A 381 -17.48 -5.88 0.87
N MET A 382 -16.15 -5.98 0.99
CA MET A 382 -15.24 -6.36 -0.09
C MET A 382 -15.09 -7.88 -0.20
N GLU A 383 -14.60 -8.34 -1.35
CA GLU A 383 -14.30 -9.75 -1.62
C GLU A 383 -13.49 -10.46 -0.52
N HIS A 384 -12.48 -9.81 0.06
CA HIS A 384 -11.67 -10.43 1.13
C HIS A 384 -12.47 -10.59 2.44
N HIS A 385 -13.32 -9.62 2.83
CA HIS A 385 -14.24 -9.76 3.97
C HIS A 385 -15.15 -10.99 3.80
N ARG A 386 -15.69 -11.21 2.60
CA ARG A 386 -16.53 -12.38 2.30
C ARG A 386 -15.71 -13.68 2.43
N LYS A 387 -14.53 -13.72 1.82
CA LYS A 387 -13.63 -14.90 1.82
C LYS A 387 -13.10 -15.30 3.20
N MET A 388 -12.96 -14.35 4.13
CA MET A 388 -12.48 -14.63 5.49
C MET A 388 -13.58 -15.01 6.50
N GLY A 389 -14.86 -15.06 6.07
CA GLY A 389 -15.96 -15.42 6.98
C GLY A 389 -16.43 -14.28 7.88
N LEU A 390 -16.52 -13.05 7.34
CA LEU A 390 -17.18 -11.90 7.99
C LEU A 390 -18.52 -12.29 8.63
N CYS A 391 -18.71 -11.94 9.90
CA CYS A 391 -19.86 -12.33 10.71
C CYS A 391 -20.30 -11.23 11.72
N ALA A 392 -21.41 -11.47 12.41
CA ALA A 392 -21.86 -10.68 13.56
C ALA A 392 -21.18 -11.10 14.88
N VAL A 393 -21.24 -10.22 15.88
CA VAL A 393 -20.96 -10.58 17.27
C VAL A 393 -21.93 -11.69 17.73
N GLY A 394 -21.37 -12.73 18.34
CA GLY A 394 -22.12 -13.94 18.71
C GLY A 394 -22.35 -14.93 17.56
N GLY A 395 -21.48 -14.93 16.54
CA GLY A 395 -21.40 -15.97 15.50
C GLY A 395 -22.48 -15.92 14.41
N LYS A 396 -23.47 -15.02 14.52
CA LYS A 396 -24.62 -14.99 13.62
C LYS A 396 -24.24 -14.53 12.21
N THR A 397 -24.89 -15.12 11.21
CA THR A 397 -24.91 -14.61 9.84
C THR A 397 -25.45 -13.18 9.82
N LEU A 398 -24.74 -12.27 9.16
CA LEU A 398 -25.22 -10.92 8.88
C LEU A 398 -26.21 -10.96 7.71
N GLU A 399 -27.24 -10.14 7.75
CA GLU A 399 -28.13 -9.92 6.59
C GLU A 399 -27.32 -9.25 5.46
N HIS A 400 -27.45 -9.77 4.24
CA HIS A 400 -26.66 -9.30 3.10
C HIS A 400 -27.39 -9.43 1.76
N SER A 401 -27.03 -8.59 0.79
CA SER A 401 -27.45 -8.77 -0.61
C SER A 401 -26.69 -9.92 -1.29
N THR A 402 -27.12 -10.37 -2.46
CA THR A 402 -26.33 -11.34 -3.27
C THR A 402 -25.08 -10.64 -3.81
N ASN A 403 -25.26 -9.45 -4.38
CA ASN A 403 -24.22 -8.54 -4.85
C ASN A 403 -24.74 -7.09 -4.69
N TYR A 404 -23.93 -6.10 -5.04
CA TYR A 404 -24.34 -4.69 -5.03
C TYR A 404 -23.73 -3.91 -6.19
N ALA A 405 -22.41 -3.98 -6.31
CA ALA A 405 -21.63 -3.18 -7.24
C ALA A 405 -20.33 -3.90 -7.60
N ARG A 406 -19.63 -3.41 -8.62
CA ARG A 406 -18.30 -3.92 -9.00
C ARG A 406 -17.35 -2.76 -9.23
N ASN A 407 -16.17 -2.83 -8.63
CA ASN A 407 -15.09 -1.86 -8.81
C ASN A 407 -13.79 -2.60 -9.19
N LEU A 408 -12.65 -1.90 -9.24
CA LEU A 408 -11.36 -2.53 -9.60
C LEU A 408 -10.92 -3.66 -8.65
N ASN A 409 -11.43 -3.71 -7.41
CA ASN A 409 -11.19 -4.76 -6.42
C ASN A 409 -12.24 -5.89 -6.49
N GLY A 410 -12.99 -5.99 -7.59
CA GLY A 410 -14.00 -7.02 -7.80
C GLY A 410 -15.39 -6.62 -7.27
N ASN A 411 -16.16 -7.63 -6.87
CA ASN A 411 -17.56 -7.45 -6.49
C ASN A 411 -17.69 -7.00 -5.02
N LEU A 412 -18.68 -6.15 -4.76
CA LEU A 412 -19.12 -5.73 -3.44
C LEU A 412 -20.48 -6.36 -3.11
N THR A 413 -20.72 -6.61 -1.82
CA THR A 413 -22.01 -7.03 -1.27
C THR A 413 -22.41 -6.03 -0.17
N LEU A 414 -23.69 -5.65 -0.10
CA LEU A 414 -24.21 -4.87 1.02
C LEU A 414 -24.42 -5.80 2.21
N VAL A 415 -23.92 -5.44 3.39
CA VAL A 415 -24.04 -6.23 4.62
C VAL A 415 -24.51 -5.34 5.77
N SER A 416 -25.50 -5.81 6.52
CA SER A 416 -26.24 -5.13 7.59
C SER A 416 -25.61 -5.46 8.96
N GLY A 417 -25.08 -4.46 9.67
CA GLY A 417 -24.50 -4.66 11.01
C GLY A 417 -23.76 -3.44 11.56
N ASN A 418 -23.93 -3.13 12.85
CA ASN A 418 -23.23 -2.03 13.54
C ASN A 418 -21.81 -2.40 14.00
N GLU A 419 -21.51 -3.70 14.06
CA GLU A 419 -20.17 -4.25 14.31
C GLU A 419 -19.94 -5.42 13.36
N TRP A 420 -18.75 -5.51 12.78
CA TRP A 420 -18.27 -6.63 11.98
C TRP A 420 -17.08 -7.28 12.68
N LEU A 421 -17.05 -8.61 12.72
CA LEU A 421 -15.88 -9.37 13.15
C LEU A 421 -15.20 -9.98 11.92
N LEU A 422 -13.89 -9.76 11.84
CA LEU A 422 -12.99 -10.21 10.78
C LEU A 422 -11.97 -11.19 11.39
N PRO A 423 -12.22 -12.52 11.35
CA PRO A 423 -11.33 -13.51 11.92
C PRO A 423 -10.12 -13.78 11.01
N TYR A 424 -8.91 -13.63 11.54
CA TYR A 424 -7.65 -13.91 10.85
C TYR A 424 -6.91 -15.05 11.54
N SER A 425 -6.58 -16.11 10.79
CA SER A 425 -5.72 -17.16 11.30
C SER A 425 -4.27 -16.71 11.28
N LEU A 426 -3.63 -16.67 12.45
CA LEU A 426 -2.32 -16.07 12.61
C LEU A 426 -1.25 -16.94 11.95
N LEU A 427 -0.24 -16.32 11.36
CA LEU A 427 0.90 -17.05 10.82
C LEU A 427 1.71 -17.63 12.00
N PRO A 428 2.01 -18.94 12.02
CA PRO A 428 2.85 -19.56 13.05
C PRO A 428 4.35 -19.30 12.74
N VAL A 429 4.70 -18.02 12.69
CA VAL A 429 6.03 -17.51 12.35
C VAL A 429 6.65 -16.73 13.50
N GLY A 430 7.97 -16.69 13.51
CA GLY A 430 8.76 -15.96 14.49
C GLY A 430 10.21 -15.93 14.02
N TRP A 431 11.15 -16.09 14.95
CA TRP A 431 12.58 -15.99 14.67
C TRP A 431 13.14 -17.04 13.71
N ARG A 432 12.59 -18.27 13.68
CA ARG A 432 13.25 -19.44 13.07
C ARG A 432 12.41 -20.03 11.93
N SER A 433 13.03 -20.92 11.15
CA SER A 433 12.34 -21.64 10.08
C SER A 433 11.28 -22.60 10.65
N VAL A 434 10.19 -22.80 9.91
CA VAL A 434 9.06 -23.67 10.34
C VAL A 434 9.47 -25.15 10.38
N HIS A 435 10.41 -25.57 9.52
CA HIS A 435 10.80 -26.99 9.35
C HIS A 435 12.21 -27.33 9.84
N GLY A 436 13.05 -26.33 10.14
CA GLY A 436 14.47 -26.51 10.46
C GLY A 436 15.36 -26.77 9.23
N VAL A 437 16.66 -26.53 9.37
CA VAL A 437 17.66 -26.79 8.31
C VAL A 437 17.92 -28.29 8.13
N ALA A 438 17.66 -28.82 6.93
CA ALA A 438 17.89 -30.22 6.59
C ALA A 438 19.34 -30.67 6.83
N THR A 439 19.52 -31.79 7.56
CA THR A 439 20.82 -32.28 8.03
C THR A 439 21.89 -32.42 6.94
N SER A 440 21.50 -32.90 5.74
CA SER A 440 22.41 -33.08 4.60
C SER A 440 22.90 -31.77 3.97
N LYS A 441 22.18 -30.65 4.18
CA LYS A 441 22.54 -29.31 3.69
C LYS A 441 23.18 -28.43 4.78
N ARG A 442 23.10 -28.82 6.06
CA ARG A 442 23.43 -27.98 7.22
C ARG A 442 24.86 -27.41 7.21
N GLU A 443 25.87 -28.19 6.84
CA GLU A 443 27.26 -27.69 6.84
C GLU A 443 27.56 -26.77 5.66
N MET A 444 26.90 -26.94 4.50
CA MET A 444 27.01 -25.99 3.38
C MET A 444 26.37 -24.63 3.72
N VAL A 445 25.27 -24.62 4.48
CA VAL A 445 24.69 -23.37 5.01
C VAL A 445 25.64 -22.72 6.03
N ARG A 446 26.36 -23.50 6.85
CA ARG A 446 27.40 -22.98 7.76
C ARG A 446 28.63 -22.44 7.03
N GLU A 447 29.02 -23.03 5.91
CA GLU A 447 30.12 -22.54 5.09
C GLU A 447 29.79 -21.17 4.49
N ALA A 448 28.61 -21.02 3.89
CA ALA A 448 28.10 -19.72 3.46
C ALA A 448 27.99 -18.72 4.62
N LEU A 449 27.46 -19.16 5.78
CA LEU A 449 27.36 -18.33 6.99
C LEU A 449 28.72 -17.77 7.41
N ARG A 450 29.79 -18.56 7.38
CA ARG A 450 31.14 -18.08 7.75
C ARG A 450 31.64 -16.97 6.82
N LEU A 451 31.22 -16.95 5.56
CA LEU A 451 31.56 -15.91 4.59
C LEU A 451 30.69 -14.64 4.76
N ASP A 452 29.36 -14.78 4.84
CA ASP A 452 28.45 -13.63 5.06
C ASP A 452 28.62 -13.01 6.46
N ALA A 453 29.10 -13.76 7.45
CA ALA A 453 29.26 -13.28 8.83
C ALA A 453 30.34 -12.20 9.01
N ASP A 454 31.26 -12.06 8.05
CA ASP A 454 32.27 -10.99 8.00
C ASP A 454 31.89 -9.87 7.01
N TRP A 455 30.72 -9.95 6.35
CA TRP A 455 30.27 -8.96 5.38
C TRP A 455 29.89 -7.62 6.03
N ASP A 456 30.16 -6.51 5.33
CA ASP A 456 29.86 -5.15 5.74
C ASP A 456 29.06 -4.38 4.66
N PRO A 457 28.10 -3.53 5.05
CA PRO A 457 27.50 -2.54 4.16
C PRO A 457 28.57 -1.62 3.55
N PRO A 458 28.34 -1.00 2.38
CA PRO A 458 29.24 0.00 1.83
C PRO A 458 29.42 1.18 2.81
N LEU A 459 30.60 1.82 2.82
CA LEU A 459 31.01 2.76 3.87
C LEU A 459 30.02 3.91 4.13
N ASN A 460 29.39 4.47 3.08
CA ASN A 460 28.38 5.52 3.24
C ASN A 460 27.18 5.06 4.08
N TYR A 461 26.77 3.79 4.01
CA TYR A 461 25.73 3.23 4.87
C TYR A 461 26.22 2.97 6.29
N GLN A 462 27.49 2.56 6.48
CA GLN A 462 28.09 2.39 7.81
C GLN A 462 28.17 3.71 8.60
N PHE A 463 28.33 4.85 7.91
CA PHE A 463 28.30 6.21 8.48
C PHE A 463 26.89 6.82 8.53
N GLY A 464 25.85 6.07 8.16
CA GLY A 464 24.47 6.55 8.17
C GLY A 464 24.23 7.70 7.18
N ALA A 465 24.93 7.70 6.04
CA ALA A 465 24.90 8.75 5.01
C ALA A 465 24.22 8.33 3.69
N GLY A 466 23.82 7.06 3.56
CA GLY A 466 22.99 6.59 2.45
C GLY A 466 21.50 6.88 2.66
N ASP A 467 20.66 6.34 1.77
CA ASP A 467 19.21 6.38 1.95
C ASP A 467 18.74 5.37 3.02
N PRO A 468 17.61 5.63 3.72
CA PRO A 468 17.09 4.76 4.77
C PRO A 468 16.63 3.38 4.27
N TYR A 469 16.25 3.24 3.00
CA TYR A 469 15.65 2.02 2.43
C TYR A 469 16.71 0.94 2.19
N ASN A 470 17.76 1.25 1.43
CA ASN A 470 18.90 0.37 1.21
C ASN A 470 19.70 0.14 2.49
N ALA A 471 19.80 1.15 3.37
CA ALA A 471 20.34 0.97 4.72
C ALA A 471 19.56 -0.12 5.47
N GLY A 472 18.23 0.02 5.55
CA GLY A 472 17.34 -0.96 6.19
C GLY A 472 17.53 -2.36 5.61
N LYS A 473 17.49 -2.50 4.28
CA LYS A 473 17.70 -3.79 3.58
C LYS A 473 19.01 -4.47 3.98
N MET A 474 20.11 -3.73 4.03
CA MET A 474 21.42 -4.27 4.40
C MET A 474 21.56 -4.57 5.89
N LEU A 475 20.87 -3.84 6.77
CA LEU A 475 20.77 -4.19 8.19
C LEU A 475 19.88 -5.43 8.42
N ALA A 476 18.78 -5.56 7.69
CA ALA A 476 17.92 -6.75 7.75
C ALA A 476 18.61 -8.00 7.19
N ARG A 477 19.46 -7.87 6.15
CA ARG A 477 20.38 -8.94 5.71
C ARG A 477 21.23 -9.44 6.87
N LEU A 478 21.94 -8.55 7.57
CA LEU A 478 22.74 -8.91 8.74
C LEU A 478 21.89 -9.54 9.84
N GLY A 479 20.66 -9.06 10.04
CA GLY A 479 19.66 -9.66 10.93
C GLY A 479 19.37 -11.12 10.59
N HIS A 480 19.04 -11.42 9.33
CA HIS A 480 18.83 -12.79 8.85
C HIS A 480 20.05 -13.68 9.09
N VAL A 481 21.26 -13.21 8.76
CA VAL A 481 22.51 -13.98 8.96
C VAL A 481 22.76 -14.27 10.45
N ALA A 482 22.52 -13.31 11.35
CA ALA A 482 22.66 -13.50 12.80
C ALA A 482 21.65 -14.50 13.38
N ILE A 483 20.41 -14.49 12.89
CA ILE A 483 19.34 -15.41 13.30
C ILE A 483 19.58 -16.83 12.77
N ILE A 484 20.09 -16.97 11.55
CA ILE A 484 20.52 -18.27 10.99
C ILE A 484 21.69 -18.85 11.80
N ALA A 485 22.61 -18.00 12.28
CA ALA A 485 23.68 -18.43 13.19
C ALA A 485 23.14 -18.95 14.53
N ASP A 486 22.15 -18.29 15.13
CA ASP A 486 21.46 -18.75 16.35
C ASP A 486 20.80 -20.13 16.16
N GLU A 487 20.04 -20.33 15.07
CA GLU A 487 19.40 -21.63 14.76
C GLU A 487 20.42 -22.75 14.50
N LEU A 488 21.55 -22.42 13.85
CA LEU A 488 22.62 -23.38 13.57
C LEU A 488 23.49 -23.73 14.79
N GLY A 489 23.41 -22.94 15.87
CA GLY A 489 24.21 -23.09 17.09
C GLY A 489 25.52 -22.29 17.10
N GLU A 490 25.76 -21.46 16.09
CA GLU A 490 26.98 -20.66 15.93
C GLU A 490 26.94 -19.37 16.77
N GLN A 491 26.68 -19.50 18.08
CA GLN A 491 26.35 -18.37 18.96
C GLN A 491 27.38 -17.24 18.97
N ARG A 492 28.69 -17.55 18.84
CA ARG A 492 29.75 -16.54 18.71
C ARG A 492 29.61 -15.66 17.47
N ILE A 493 29.08 -16.22 16.37
CA ILE A 493 28.78 -15.47 15.14
C ILE A 493 27.52 -14.62 15.37
N ALA A 494 26.46 -15.21 15.93
CA ALA A 494 25.22 -14.51 16.24
C ALA A 494 25.45 -13.28 17.14
N GLU A 495 26.12 -13.45 18.28
CA GLU A 495 26.49 -12.36 19.19
C GLU A 495 27.31 -11.26 18.53
N ARG A 496 28.27 -11.62 17.67
CA ARG A 496 29.17 -10.68 16.99
C ARG A 496 28.40 -9.81 16.00
N ILE A 497 27.51 -10.42 15.20
CA ILE A 497 26.64 -9.68 14.28
C ILE A 497 25.59 -8.89 15.06
N GLY A 498 25.06 -9.42 16.17
CA GLY A 498 24.15 -8.70 17.07
C GLY A 498 24.74 -7.40 17.62
N LYS A 499 26.00 -7.41 18.05
CA LYS A 499 26.74 -6.20 18.51
C LYS A 499 27.00 -5.20 17.37
N LYS A 500 27.25 -5.69 16.15
CA LYS A 500 27.38 -4.87 14.93
C LYS A 500 26.04 -4.19 14.56
N LEU A 501 24.95 -4.96 14.58
CA LEU A 501 23.58 -4.49 14.39
C LEU A 501 23.18 -3.45 15.44
N ALA A 502 23.42 -3.72 16.72
CA ALA A 502 23.15 -2.79 17.81
C ALA A 502 23.82 -1.42 17.59
N THR A 503 25.11 -1.42 17.25
CA THR A 503 25.87 -0.19 16.93
C THR A 503 25.27 0.59 15.74
N GLN A 504 24.90 -0.12 14.66
CA GLN A 504 24.31 0.51 13.48
C GLN A 504 22.87 1.00 13.72
N VAL A 505 22.05 0.23 14.44
CA VAL A 505 20.69 0.65 14.81
C VAL A 505 20.72 1.86 15.73
N GLU A 506 21.68 1.98 16.66
CA GLU A 506 21.86 3.22 17.45
C GLU A 506 22.24 4.43 16.59
N LEU A 507 23.07 4.26 15.55
CA LEU A 507 23.48 5.35 14.66
C LEU A 507 22.27 5.98 13.95
N TRP A 508 21.37 5.15 13.42
CA TRP A 508 20.14 5.58 12.75
C TRP A 508 19.07 6.02 13.76
N ALA A 509 18.77 5.18 14.75
CA ALA A 509 17.69 5.41 15.71
C ALA A 509 17.93 6.64 16.60
N HIS A 510 19.19 6.97 16.94
CA HIS A 510 19.50 8.19 17.71
C HIS A 510 19.67 9.45 16.84
N GLY A 511 19.42 9.38 15.53
CA GLY A 511 19.59 10.52 14.61
C GLY A 511 21.06 10.97 14.45
N LYS A 512 22.02 10.06 14.61
CA LYS A 512 23.47 10.35 14.61
C LYS A 512 24.16 10.12 13.26
N GLY A 513 23.51 9.43 12.32
CA GLY A 513 23.96 9.33 10.93
C GLY A 513 23.94 10.69 10.22
N ALA A 514 24.72 10.84 9.14
CA ALA A 514 24.72 12.08 8.35
C ALA A 514 23.34 12.35 7.70
N ASN A 515 22.67 11.29 7.22
CA ASN A 515 21.26 11.29 6.89
C ASN A 515 20.44 11.02 8.18
N ARG A 516 20.43 12.00 9.07
CA ARG A 516 19.78 11.90 10.40
C ARG A 516 18.27 11.65 10.27
N PHE A 517 17.72 10.82 11.16
CA PHE A 517 16.27 10.75 11.37
C PHE A 517 15.82 11.85 12.34
N VAL A 518 14.65 12.43 12.07
CA VAL A 518 14.11 13.62 12.78
C VAL A 518 12.60 13.46 13.00
N TYR A 519 12.06 14.19 13.96
CA TYR A 519 10.61 14.27 14.19
C TYR A 519 10.03 15.51 13.52
N ASP A 520 9.17 15.33 12.53
CA ASP A 520 8.39 16.40 11.91
C ASP A 520 7.16 16.71 12.78
N SER A 521 7.20 17.86 13.44
CA SER A 521 6.11 18.34 14.31
C SER A 521 4.95 19.02 13.56
N SER A 522 5.07 19.28 12.26
CA SER A 522 3.98 19.83 11.44
C SER A 522 2.93 18.78 11.08
N TRP A 523 3.34 17.51 10.97
CA TRP A 523 2.44 16.37 10.69
C TRP A 523 2.43 15.31 11.80
N GLY A 524 3.41 15.29 12.71
CA GLY A 524 3.56 14.29 13.76
C GLY A 524 4.05 12.96 13.19
N GLY A 525 5.36 12.86 12.98
CA GLY A 525 5.97 11.62 12.51
C GLY A 525 7.49 11.63 12.42
N TYR A 526 8.06 10.45 12.23
CA TYR A 526 9.51 10.20 12.19
C TYR A 526 9.97 10.04 10.74
N ILE A 527 10.76 10.98 10.25
CA ILE A 527 11.21 11.07 8.86
C ILE A 527 12.74 11.06 8.76
N SER A 528 13.26 10.59 7.64
CA SER A 528 14.63 10.85 7.20
C SER A 528 14.78 12.31 6.78
N CYS A 529 15.87 12.96 7.19
CA CYS A 529 16.14 14.38 6.93
C CYS A 529 16.66 14.66 5.51
N GLY A 530 17.27 13.65 4.87
CA GLY A 530 17.86 13.69 3.54
C GLY A 530 19.35 14.00 3.55
N CYS A 531 20.13 13.17 2.86
CA CYS A 531 21.49 13.49 2.44
C CYS A 531 21.81 12.79 1.11
N LEU A 532 22.01 13.55 0.04
CA LEU A 532 22.64 13.05 -1.20
C LEU A 532 24.15 12.96 -0.98
N TYR A 533 24.60 11.93 -0.27
CA TYR A 533 26.02 11.60 -0.22
C TYR A 533 26.45 11.02 -1.58
N ASP A 534 26.96 11.89 -2.45
CA ASP A 534 27.55 11.50 -3.73
C ASP A 534 28.62 10.42 -3.48
N ASP A 535 28.47 9.27 -4.14
CA ASP A 535 29.36 8.11 -3.97
C ASP A 535 30.74 8.49 -4.51
N CYS A 536 31.63 8.90 -3.59
CA CYS A 536 32.96 9.45 -3.90
C CYS A 536 33.92 8.37 -4.43
N ARG A 537 33.59 7.81 -5.60
CA ARG A 537 34.45 6.99 -6.45
C ARG A 537 34.98 7.85 -7.59
N PRO A 538 36.24 8.29 -7.55
CA PRO A 538 36.90 8.75 -8.76
C PRO A 538 36.89 7.62 -9.81
N LYS A 539 36.53 7.95 -11.05
CA LYS A 539 36.69 7.04 -12.19
C LYS A 539 38.17 6.69 -12.35
N GLY A 540 38.58 5.54 -11.84
CA GLY A 540 39.97 5.06 -11.91
C GLY A 540 40.56 4.56 -10.59
N CYS A 541 39.90 4.74 -9.44
CA CYS A 541 40.39 4.19 -8.16
C CYS A 541 40.31 2.66 -8.11
N ASN A 542 41.44 2.02 -8.47
CA ASN A 542 41.67 0.59 -8.26
C ASN A 542 41.89 0.31 -6.76
N PRO A 543 41.17 -0.64 -6.12
CA PRO A 543 41.39 -0.98 -4.71
C PRO A 543 42.80 -1.50 -4.41
N ASN A 544 43.56 -1.96 -5.41
CA ASN A 544 44.86 -2.62 -5.25
C ASN A 544 46.08 -1.72 -5.55
N GLY A 545 46.00 -0.42 -5.20
CA GLY A 545 47.19 0.42 -4.98
C GLY A 545 47.43 1.54 -6.01
N ALA A 546 46.95 2.74 -5.67
CA ALA A 546 47.43 4.01 -6.22
C ALA A 546 47.76 4.98 -5.05
N PRO A 547 48.66 5.96 -5.21
CA PRO A 547 49.00 6.90 -4.14
C PRO A 547 47.81 7.79 -3.71
N PRO A 548 47.77 8.31 -2.47
CA PRO A 548 46.64 9.10 -1.97
C PRO A 548 46.42 10.44 -2.71
N ASP A 549 47.49 11.00 -3.27
CA ASP A 549 47.66 12.44 -3.49
C ASP A 549 46.91 13.02 -4.71
N THR A 550 46.23 12.19 -5.51
CA THR A 550 45.67 12.56 -6.82
C THR A 550 44.15 12.40 -6.94
N CYS A 551 43.41 12.34 -5.83
CA CYS A 551 41.95 12.20 -5.83
C CYS A 551 41.26 13.57 -5.76
N HIS A 552 40.53 13.95 -6.82
CA HIS A 552 39.68 15.15 -6.86
C HIS A 552 38.24 14.79 -7.22
N CYS A 553 37.29 15.52 -6.63
CA CYS A 553 35.84 15.33 -6.82
C CYS A 553 35.23 16.62 -7.40
N GLU A 554 34.43 16.51 -8.45
CA GLU A 554 33.64 17.61 -9.04
C GLU A 554 32.21 17.53 -8.48
N PRO A 555 31.71 18.58 -7.78
CA PRO A 555 30.41 18.52 -7.11
C PRO A 555 29.24 18.81 -8.06
N SER A 556 28.24 17.93 -8.09
CA SER A 556 27.01 18.16 -8.86
C SER A 556 25.85 18.65 -7.97
N GLN A 557 25.21 19.74 -8.39
CA GLN A 557 23.93 20.28 -7.88
C GLN A 557 23.76 20.50 -6.36
N ALA A 558 24.41 21.56 -5.87
CA ALA A 558 23.89 22.55 -4.90
C ALA A 558 23.52 22.15 -3.45
N TYR A 559 23.00 20.95 -3.15
CA TYR A 559 22.36 20.65 -1.85
C TYR A 559 23.14 19.71 -0.92
N CYS A 560 24.22 19.09 -1.37
CA CYS A 560 25.11 18.28 -0.52
C CYS A 560 26.58 18.56 -0.82
N LYS A 561 27.39 18.70 0.24
CA LYS A 561 28.82 19.04 0.19
C LYS A 561 29.68 18.12 1.09
N ASN A 562 29.22 16.89 1.32
CA ASN A 562 29.73 16.01 2.39
C ASN A 562 29.62 16.62 3.81
N GLU A 563 28.72 17.59 3.99
CA GLU A 563 28.36 18.23 5.26
C GLU A 563 26.89 17.90 5.57
N PRO A 564 26.53 17.58 6.83
CA PRO A 564 25.14 17.34 7.21
C PRO A 564 24.32 18.64 7.14
N PRO A 565 23.02 18.59 6.82
CA PRO A 565 22.20 19.78 6.70
C PRO A 565 22.16 20.60 8.01
N PRO A 566 22.06 21.94 7.95
CA PRO A 566 22.05 22.80 9.15
C PRO A 566 20.98 22.40 10.17
N ALA A 567 21.20 22.73 11.44
CA ALA A 567 20.23 22.42 12.50
C ALA A 567 18.87 23.07 12.19
N GLY A 568 17.78 22.28 12.28
CA GLY A 568 16.42 22.71 11.91
C GLY A 568 16.08 22.62 10.42
N VAL A 569 17.05 22.42 9.52
CA VAL A 569 16.83 22.25 8.07
C VAL A 569 16.85 20.76 7.71
N CYS A 570 15.89 20.29 6.91
CA CYS A 570 15.89 18.93 6.34
C CYS A 570 15.41 18.94 4.88
N PRO A 571 16.30 18.73 3.89
CA PRO A 571 15.98 18.77 2.47
C PRO A 571 14.77 17.94 2.03
N THR A 572 14.54 16.76 2.64
CA THR A 572 13.38 15.89 2.33
C THR A 572 12.02 16.49 2.71
N THR A 573 11.98 17.57 3.49
CA THR A 573 10.72 18.29 3.77
C THR A 573 10.29 19.22 2.63
N THR A 574 11.22 19.50 1.70
CA THR A 574 11.01 20.35 0.52
C THR A 574 11.16 19.60 -0.81
N ASP A 575 12.00 18.56 -0.86
CA ASP A 575 12.18 17.72 -2.05
C ASP A 575 11.55 16.31 -1.84
N PRO A 576 10.40 16.01 -2.47
CA PRO A 576 9.73 14.71 -2.40
C PRO A 576 10.39 13.61 -3.24
N GLY A 577 11.48 13.91 -3.96
CA GLY A 577 12.31 12.89 -4.63
C GLY A 577 13.38 12.28 -3.72
N LEU A 578 13.80 12.98 -2.66
CA LEU A 578 14.83 12.51 -1.73
C LEU A 578 14.32 11.37 -0.84
N ASP A 579 15.19 10.38 -0.60
CA ASP A 579 14.90 9.18 0.18
C ASP A 579 13.56 8.53 -0.22
N PHE A 580 13.30 8.41 -1.53
CA PHE A 580 12.05 7.89 -2.12
C PHE A 580 10.76 8.65 -1.70
N GLY A 581 10.91 9.88 -1.20
CA GLY A 581 9.82 10.70 -0.67
C GLY A 581 9.50 10.42 0.79
N ASN A 582 10.41 9.82 1.55
CA ASN A 582 10.22 9.54 2.98
C ASN A 582 9.92 10.82 3.79
N GLY A 583 10.57 11.95 3.52
CA GLY A 583 10.18 13.23 4.13
C GLY A 583 8.82 13.79 3.68
N PHE A 584 8.13 13.13 2.77
CA PHE A 584 6.73 13.36 2.41
C PHE A 584 5.83 12.18 2.81
N TYR A 585 6.28 11.34 3.76
CA TYR A 585 5.60 10.18 4.32
C TYR A 585 5.40 9.00 3.36
N ASN A 586 6.09 8.96 2.22
CA ASN A 586 6.11 7.76 1.38
C ASN A 586 6.87 6.63 2.09
N ASP A 587 6.36 5.41 1.95
CA ASP A 587 7.12 4.16 2.11
C ASP A 587 7.70 3.92 3.51
N HIS A 588 7.15 4.61 4.52
CA HIS A 588 7.54 4.50 5.93
C HIS A 588 7.46 3.06 6.45
N HIS A 589 6.42 2.31 6.13
CA HIS A 589 6.29 0.89 6.49
C HIS A 589 7.38 0.03 5.82
N PHE A 590 7.73 0.27 4.56
CA PHE A 590 8.85 -0.43 3.90
C PHE A 590 10.17 -0.12 4.59
N HIS A 591 10.49 1.17 4.77
CA HIS A 591 11.76 1.63 5.34
C HIS A 591 11.89 1.19 6.81
N TRP A 592 10.95 1.61 7.65
CA TRP A 592 10.97 1.33 9.09
C TRP A 592 10.72 -0.15 9.39
N GLY A 593 10.05 -0.90 8.52
CA GLY A 593 9.92 -2.35 8.64
C GLY A 593 11.27 -3.08 8.65
N TYR A 594 12.19 -2.70 7.76
CA TYR A 594 13.54 -3.25 7.75
C TYR A 594 14.38 -2.84 8.96
N HIS A 595 14.37 -1.55 9.34
CA HIS A 595 15.08 -1.05 10.53
C HIS A 595 14.55 -1.69 11.82
N MET A 596 13.23 -1.87 11.92
CA MET A 596 12.55 -2.52 13.03
C MET A 596 12.87 -4.01 13.12
N TYR A 597 12.96 -4.73 11.99
CA TYR A 597 13.45 -6.12 11.99
C TYR A 597 14.90 -6.20 12.49
N ALA A 598 15.79 -5.34 12.00
CA ALA A 598 17.18 -5.31 12.46
C ALA A 598 17.30 -4.95 13.96
N ALA A 599 16.50 -4.00 14.43
CA ALA A 599 16.39 -3.63 15.84
C ALA A 599 15.87 -4.78 16.72
N ALA A 600 14.86 -5.52 16.25
CA ALA A 600 14.32 -6.69 16.92
C ALA A 600 15.37 -7.79 17.08
N VAL A 601 16.15 -8.07 16.03
CA VAL A 601 17.27 -9.03 16.10
C VAL A 601 18.38 -8.56 17.06
N ALA A 602 18.73 -7.27 17.04
CA ALA A 602 19.69 -6.72 18.00
C ALA A 602 19.19 -6.83 19.45
N ALA A 603 17.93 -6.49 19.72
CA ALA A 603 17.30 -6.60 21.04
C ALA A 603 17.12 -8.06 21.50
N LYS A 604 16.91 -9.01 20.59
CA LYS A 604 16.91 -10.45 20.90
C LYS A 604 18.28 -10.94 21.38
N LEU A 605 19.35 -10.48 20.73
CA LEU A 605 20.73 -10.96 20.96
C LEU A 605 21.44 -10.21 22.10
N ASP A 606 21.06 -8.97 22.38
CA ASP A 606 21.35 -8.26 23.64
C ASP A 606 20.06 -7.64 24.22
N PRO A 607 19.31 -8.39 25.05
CA PRO A 607 18.10 -7.88 25.71
C PRO A 607 18.36 -6.71 26.66
N ALA A 608 19.59 -6.56 27.17
CA ALA A 608 19.94 -5.40 28.00
C ALA A 608 20.13 -4.15 27.13
N TRP A 609 20.66 -4.27 25.92
CA TRP A 609 20.67 -3.21 24.90
C TRP A 609 19.25 -2.86 24.45
N GLY A 610 18.42 -3.86 24.17
CA GLY A 610 17.01 -3.66 23.81
C GLY A 610 16.24 -2.89 24.89
N ALA A 611 16.41 -3.26 26.16
CA ALA A 611 15.80 -2.56 27.29
C ALA A 611 16.31 -1.11 27.46
N ARG A 612 17.59 -0.83 27.19
CA ARG A 612 18.16 0.54 27.26
C ARG A 612 17.66 1.45 26.13
N ASN A 613 17.50 0.91 24.92
CA ASN A 613 17.11 1.68 23.74
C ASN A 613 15.60 1.65 23.43
N LYS A 614 14.80 0.96 24.25
CA LYS A 614 13.36 0.69 24.06
C LYS A 614 12.55 1.85 23.48
N GLU A 615 12.60 3.03 24.10
CA GLU A 615 11.82 4.19 23.68
C GLU A 615 12.22 4.75 22.31
N TRP A 616 13.50 4.61 21.90
CA TRP A 616 13.94 4.96 20.55
C TRP A 616 13.46 3.94 19.51
N LEU A 617 13.52 2.65 19.83
CA LEU A 617 13.04 1.59 18.93
C LEU A 617 11.52 1.67 18.73
N TYR A 618 10.79 2.10 19.76
CA TYR A 618 9.37 2.40 19.70
C TYR A 618 9.01 3.55 18.73
N LEU A 619 9.93 4.43 18.32
CA LEU A 619 9.63 5.47 17.34
C LEU A 619 9.23 4.87 15.98
N TYR A 620 9.93 3.83 15.51
CA TYR A 620 9.58 3.10 14.28
C TYR A 620 8.18 2.49 14.34
N ALA A 621 7.85 1.84 15.47
CA ALA A 621 6.57 1.17 15.67
C ALA A 621 5.39 2.15 15.83
N ARG A 622 5.59 3.25 16.57
CA ARG A 622 4.59 4.31 16.73
C ARG A 622 4.31 5.01 15.40
N ASP A 623 5.35 5.26 14.60
CA ASP A 623 5.20 6.01 13.36
C ASP A 623 4.34 5.32 12.29
N ILE A 624 4.44 4.00 12.15
CA ILE A 624 3.66 3.26 11.13
C ILE A 624 2.40 2.58 11.69
N ALA A 625 2.41 2.25 12.99
CA ALA A 625 1.48 1.32 13.62
C ALA A 625 1.12 1.68 15.08
N ASN A 626 1.11 2.97 15.45
CA ASN A 626 0.48 3.41 16.70
C ASN A 626 -0.99 2.90 16.74
N PRO A 627 -1.41 2.14 17.78
CA PRO A 627 -2.74 1.57 17.85
C PRO A 627 -3.74 2.47 18.61
N SER A 628 -3.33 3.67 19.09
CA SER A 628 -4.11 4.45 20.06
C SER A 628 -4.07 5.96 19.84
N GLU A 629 -5.23 6.61 19.90
CA GLU A 629 -5.34 8.07 19.91
C GLU A 629 -4.80 8.73 21.19
N GLU A 630 -4.41 7.95 22.21
CA GLU A 630 -3.81 8.48 23.43
C GLU A 630 -2.32 8.84 23.29
N ASP A 631 -1.69 8.60 22.13
CA ASP A 631 -0.39 9.14 21.75
C ASP A 631 -0.58 10.34 20.79
N PRO A 632 -0.39 11.59 21.25
CA PRO A 632 -0.64 12.77 20.42
C PRO A 632 0.45 13.02 19.37
N HIS A 633 1.56 12.26 19.40
CA HIS A 633 2.74 12.49 18.57
C HIS A 633 2.75 11.69 17.25
N PHE A 634 1.97 10.62 17.14
CA PHE A 634 1.92 9.77 15.93
C PHE A 634 0.47 9.37 15.60
N PRO A 635 0.04 9.40 14.32
CA PRO A 635 -1.34 9.10 13.98
C PRO A 635 -1.62 7.61 14.09
N VAL A 636 -2.86 7.25 14.46
CA VAL A 636 -3.26 5.85 14.57
C VAL A 636 -3.14 5.16 13.21
N TRP A 637 -2.43 4.03 13.19
CA TRP A 637 -2.26 3.15 12.02
C TRP A 637 -1.91 3.88 10.71
N ARG A 638 -0.91 4.78 10.73
CA ARG A 638 -0.50 5.65 9.59
C ARG A 638 -0.67 5.00 8.22
N ASN A 639 -0.11 3.79 8.05
CA ASN A 639 -0.08 3.08 6.77
C ASN A 639 -1.18 2.02 6.62
N LYS A 640 -1.76 1.46 7.68
CA LYS A 640 -2.65 0.29 7.61
C LYS A 640 -4.12 0.70 7.40
N ASP A 641 -4.72 0.25 6.30
CA ASP A 641 -6.14 0.45 6.00
C ASP A 641 -6.92 -0.82 6.40
N TRP A 642 -7.48 -0.81 7.61
CA TRP A 642 -8.21 -1.96 8.16
C TRP A 642 -9.53 -2.29 7.44
N TYR A 643 -10.01 -1.46 6.50
CA TYR A 643 -11.17 -1.79 5.66
C TYR A 643 -10.78 -2.47 4.34
N THR A 644 -9.56 -2.28 3.85
CA THR A 644 -9.03 -3.00 2.68
C THR A 644 -8.16 -4.20 3.07
N GLY A 645 -7.68 -4.22 4.33
CA GLY A 645 -6.79 -5.24 4.88
C GLY A 645 -5.34 -5.12 4.40
N TRP A 646 -5.01 -4.12 3.58
CA TRP A 646 -3.65 -3.84 3.12
C TRP A 646 -3.17 -2.47 3.58
N SER A 647 -1.92 -2.12 3.29
CA SER A 647 -1.31 -0.84 3.67
C SER A 647 -1.10 0.09 2.49
N TRP A 648 -1.14 1.41 2.71
CA TRP A 648 -0.86 2.43 1.70
C TRP A 648 0.56 2.98 1.87
N ALA A 649 1.32 2.99 0.77
CA ALA A 649 2.69 3.46 0.70
C ALA A 649 2.77 4.99 0.56
N SER A 650 1.95 5.58 -0.33
CA SER A 650 1.95 7.03 -0.58
C SER A 650 1.62 7.86 0.65
N GLY A 651 2.46 8.84 0.96
CA GLY A 651 2.22 9.87 1.97
C GLY A 651 1.43 11.06 1.42
N ILE A 652 1.94 12.28 1.58
CA ILE A 652 1.16 13.53 1.37
C ILE A 652 1.34 14.22 0.00
N ALA A 653 2.45 14.04 -0.74
CA ALA A 653 2.64 14.68 -2.05
C ALA A 653 3.68 14.00 -2.96
N LEU A 654 3.61 14.32 -4.26
CA LEU A 654 4.60 14.01 -5.30
C LEU A 654 5.55 15.20 -5.59
N GLY A 655 6.56 14.93 -6.42
CA GLY A 655 7.31 15.95 -7.17
C GLY A 655 6.41 17.04 -7.77
N GLY A 656 6.77 18.30 -7.52
CA GLY A 656 5.93 19.46 -7.85
C GLY A 656 4.86 19.81 -6.78
N GLY A 657 4.86 19.13 -5.62
CA GLY A 657 4.04 19.49 -4.46
C GLY A 657 2.54 19.21 -4.63
N LYS A 658 2.16 18.22 -5.45
CA LYS A 658 0.76 17.87 -5.73
C LYS A 658 0.41 16.47 -5.23
N PRO A 659 -0.81 16.24 -4.71
CA PRO A 659 -1.30 14.89 -4.38
C PRO A 659 -1.58 14.05 -5.65
N TYR A 660 -1.52 12.73 -5.52
CA TYR A 660 -1.74 11.77 -6.60
C TYR A 660 -3.20 11.75 -7.08
N ARG A 661 -3.43 11.89 -8.40
CA ARG A 661 -4.78 11.87 -9.01
C ARG A 661 -5.58 10.58 -8.73
N ASN A 662 -4.90 9.44 -8.72
CA ASN A 662 -5.51 8.11 -8.55
C ASN A 662 -5.69 7.72 -7.07
N GLY A 663 -5.45 8.64 -6.14
CA GLY A 663 -5.37 8.39 -4.71
C GLY A 663 -4.03 7.77 -4.28
N HIS A 664 -3.99 7.25 -3.06
CA HIS A 664 -2.82 6.53 -2.53
C HIS A 664 -2.54 5.24 -3.34
N ASN A 665 -1.29 4.78 -3.34
CA ASN A 665 -0.89 3.49 -3.90
C ASN A 665 -0.07 2.63 -2.94
N GLN A 666 0.08 1.38 -3.33
CA GLN A 666 0.89 0.35 -2.70
C GLN A 666 1.50 -0.49 -3.82
N GLU A 667 2.84 -0.61 -3.82
CA GLU A 667 3.55 -1.52 -4.72
C GLU A 667 3.93 -2.79 -3.96
N SER A 668 5.03 -2.77 -3.20
CA SER A 668 5.64 -3.95 -2.58
C SER A 668 4.84 -4.49 -1.38
N THR A 669 3.94 -5.44 -1.64
CA THR A 669 3.19 -6.12 -0.56
C THR A 669 4.10 -6.91 0.36
N SER A 670 5.18 -7.51 -0.14
CA SER A 670 6.15 -8.27 0.66
C SER A 670 6.98 -7.41 1.61
N GLU A 671 7.27 -6.14 1.28
CA GLU A 671 7.91 -5.21 2.23
C GLU A 671 6.93 -4.74 3.32
N SER A 672 5.63 -4.62 3.01
CA SER A 672 4.57 -4.39 4.01
C SER A 672 4.40 -5.59 4.96
N ILE A 673 4.40 -6.82 4.42
CA ILE A 673 4.41 -8.07 5.18
C ILE A 673 5.65 -8.15 6.09
N ASN A 674 6.83 -7.76 5.58
CA ASN A 674 8.06 -7.65 6.38
C ASN A 674 7.93 -6.60 7.52
N ALA A 675 7.23 -5.49 7.29
CA ALA A 675 7.01 -4.46 8.31
C ALA A 675 6.24 -5.00 9.52
N TYR A 676 5.15 -5.73 9.31
CA TYR A 676 4.35 -6.29 10.41
C TYR A 676 5.00 -7.51 11.07
N LEU A 677 5.82 -8.28 10.34
CA LEU A 677 6.72 -9.25 10.96
C LEU A 677 7.78 -8.56 11.84
N GLY A 678 8.34 -7.43 11.39
CA GLY A 678 9.22 -6.58 12.19
C GLY A 678 8.54 -6.10 13.47
N LEU A 679 7.29 -5.63 13.37
CA LEU A 679 6.48 -5.17 14.52
C LEU A 679 6.23 -6.32 15.52
N GLN A 680 5.85 -7.50 15.03
CA GLN A 680 5.71 -8.70 15.86
C GLN A 680 7.01 -8.98 16.63
N LEU A 681 8.14 -9.08 15.92
CA LEU A 681 9.42 -9.49 16.48
C LEU A 681 10.03 -8.43 17.41
N LEU A 682 9.76 -7.13 17.18
CA LEU A 682 10.14 -6.08 18.11
C LEU A 682 9.33 -6.17 19.41
N GLY A 683 8.03 -6.47 19.31
CA GLY A 683 7.18 -6.77 20.46
C GLY A 683 7.70 -7.96 21.28
N ASP A 684 8.01 -9.08 20.61
CA ASP A 684 8.64 -10.26 21.23
C ASP A 684 9.97 -9.91 21.94
N ALA A 685 10.85 -9.13 21.29
CA ALA A 685 12.17 -8.79 21.84
C ALA A 685 12.12 -7.76 22.99
N LEU A 686 11.13 -6.86 23.01
CA LEU A 686 10.97 -5.82 24.04
C LEU A 686 9.97 -6.19 25.14
N GLY A 687 9.45 -7.41 25.13
CA GLY A 687 8.48 -7.92 26.11
C GLY A 687 7.10 -7.24 26.02
N ASP A 688 6.73 -6.73 24.85
CA ASP A 688 5.47 -6.03 24.59
C ASP A 688 4.51 -6.92 23.82
N ALA A 689 3.63 -7.60 24.56
CA ALA A 689 2.62 -8.48 23.99
C ALA A 689 1.59 -7.73 23.13
N ALA A 690 1.27 -6.46 23.43
CA ALA A 690 0.32 -5.70 22.65
C ALA A 690 0.89 -5.34 21.28
N MET A 691 2.16 -4.88 21.23
CA MET A 691 2.90 -4.68 19.99
C MET A 691 3.03 -5.97 19.18
N ARG A 692 3.38 -7.08 19.85
CA ARG A 692 3.48 -8.40 19.23
C ARG A 692 2.17 -8.79 18.55
N ASP A 693 1.06 -8.74 19.28
CA ASP A 693 -0.21 -9.29 18.82
C ASP A 693 -0.90 -8.41 17.76
N TRP A 694 -0.75 -7.08 17.85
CA TRP A 694 -1.09 -6.18 16.73
C TRP A 694 -0.23 -6.45 15.49
N GLY A 695 1.08 -6.72 15.66
CA GLY A 695 1.96 -7.16 14.57
C GLY A 695 1.47 -8.44 13.90
N ARG A 696 1.12 -9.48 14.68
CA ARG A 696 0.59 -10.76 14.18
C ARG A 696 -0.71 -10.58 13.39
N ALA A 697 -1.65 -9.77 13.90
CA ALA A 697 -2.92 -9.51 13.25
C ALA A 697 -2.76 -8.67 11.96
N ALA A 698 -1.95 -7.62 12.00
CA ALA A 698 -1.66 -6.78 10.83
C ALA A 698 -0.94 -7.57 9.73
N LEU A 699 -0.02 -8.46 10.11
CA LEU A 699 0.67 -9.41 9.23
C LEU A 699 -0.30 -10.38 8.55
N ALA A 700 -1.15 -11.07 9.32
CA ALA A 700 -2.13 -12.01 8.76
C ALA A 700 -3.12 -11.33 7.81
N SER A 701 -3.55 -10.12 8.16
CA SER A 701 -4.38 -9.24 7.33
C SER A 701 -3.69 -8.86 6.02
N GLU A 702 -2.44 -8.40 6.08
CA GLU A 702 -1.66 -7.98 4.89
C GLU A 702 -1.42 -9.15 3.92
N VAL A 703 -1.04 -10.32 4.44
CA VAL A 703 -0.82 -11.54 3.63
C VAL A 703 -2.12 -11.98 2.96
N PHE A 704 -3.25 -11.99 3.68
CA PHE A 704 -4.55 -12.38 3.13
C PHE A 704 -5.03 -11.45 2.01
N SER A 705 -4.88 -10.14 2.20
CA SER A 705 -5.23 -9.14 1.17
C SER A 705 -4.25 -9.17 -0.01
N ALA A 706 -2.95 -9.34 0.20
CA ALA A 706 -1.98 -9.52 -0.89
C ALA A 706 -2.27 -10.79 -1.73
N MET A 707 -2.64 -11.90 -1.09
CA MET A 707 -3.07 -13.13 -1.78
C MET A 707 -4.44 -13.01 -2.47
N THR A 708 -5.25 -12.01 -2.12
CA THR A 708 -6.57 -11.76 -2.75
C THR A 708 -6.49 -10.77 -3.92
N TYR A 709 -5.67 -9.72 -3.79
CA TYR A 709 -5.65 -8.56 -4.68
C TYR A 709 -4.35 -8.37 -5.48
N TRP A 710 -3.21 -8.93 -5.04
CA TRP A 710 -1.96 -8.90 -5.81
C TRP A 710 -1.69 -10.21 -6.55
N GLN A 711 -1.69 -11.34 -5.83
CA GLN A 711 -1.53 -12.66 -6.45
C GLN A 711 -2.85 -13.07 -7.12
N ILE A 712 -2.91 -13.01 -8.45
CA ILE A 712 -4.15 -13.35 -9.16
C ILE A 712 -4.30 -14.87 -9.23
N ALA A 713 -5.03 -15.42 -8.26
CA ALA A 713 -5.34 -16.84 -8.19
C ALA A 713 -6.12 -17.34 -9.42
N GLU A 714 -5.83 -18.56 -9.85
CA GLU A 714 -6.65 -19.30 -10.82
C GLU A 714 -8.12 -19.37 -10.34
N GLY A 715 -9.04 -18.88 -11.16
CA GLY A 715 -10.46 -18.74 -10.80
C GLY A 715 -10.85 -17.44 -10.07
N SER A 716 -9.93 -16.49 -9.88
CA SER A 716 -10.26 -15.19 -9.27
C SER A 716 -11.09 -14.31 -10.19
N GLU A 717 -12.28 -13.90 -9.72
CA GLU A 717 -13.20 -12.98 -10.42
C GLU A 717 -12.90 -11.49 -10.17
N VAL A 718 -11.88 -11.17 -9.36
CA VAL A 718 -11.49 -9.80 -8.99
C VAL A 718 -11.19 -8.96 -10.23
N TYR A 719 -10.27 -9.45 -11.09
CA TYR A 719 -9.83 -8.75 -12.29
C TYR A 719 -10.38 -9.39 -13.58
N PRO A 720 -10.68 -8.60 -14.63
CA PRO A 720 -11.02 -9.13 -15.94
C PRO A 720 -9.90 -9.99 -16.56
N GLU A 721 -10.26 -10.94 -17.43
CA GLU A 721 -9.38 -11.99 -17.95
C GLU A 721 -8.09 -11.48 -18.63
N ILE A 722 -8.14 -10.28 -19.21
CA ILE A 722 -6.99 -9.61 -19.84
C ILE A 722 -5.84 -9.34 -18.86
N ILE A 723 -6.16 -9.11 -17.58
CA ILE A 723 -5.19 -8.98 -16.48
C ILE A 723 -5.01 -10.29 -15.72
N HIS A 724 -6.03 -11.15 -15.64
CA HIS A 724 -5.92 -12.47 -14.99
C HIS A 724 -4.71 -13.28 -15.49
N LYS A 725 -4.47 -13.27 -16.81
CA LYS A 725 -3.34 -13.94 -17.48
C LYS A 725 -1.94 -13.43 -17.09
N LYS A 726 -1.85 -12.33 -16.33
CA LYS A 726 -0.59 -11.83 -15.73
C LYS A 726 -0.20 -12.60 -14.46
N THR A 727 -1.12 -13.31 -13.81
CA THR A 727 -0.95 -14.02 -12.53
C THR A 727 -0.60 -13.16 -11.31
N ILE A 728 -0.28 -11.88 -11.52
CA ILE A 728 0.08 -10.90 -10.51
C ILE A 728 -0.26 -9.49 -11.01
N VAL A 729 -0.39 -8.51 -10.12
CA VAL A 729 -0.32 -7.07 -10.44
C VAL A 729 0.86 -6.41 -9.71
N GLY A 730 1.30 -5.25 -10.19
CA GLY A 730 2.42 -4.50 -9.62
C GLY A 730 1.94 -3.43 -8.64
N ILE A 731 1.75 -2.20 -9.13
CA ILE A 731 1.20 -1.09 -8.34
C ILE A 731 -0.32 -1.18 -8.29
N LEU A 732 -0.90 -1.22 -7.10
CA LEU A 732 -2.32 -1.00 -6.85
C LEU A 732 -2.52 0.40 -6.25
N TRP A 733 -3.41 1.17 -6.86
CA TRP A 733 -3.88 2.47 -6.42
C TRP A 733 -5.32 2.36 -5.91
N GLN A 734 -5.79 3.40 -5.22
CA GLN A 734 -7.21 3.51 -4.86
C GLN A 734 -8.16 3.47 -6.08
N ASN A 735 -7.74 3.99 -7.24
CA ASN A 735 -8.57 4.08 -8.46
C ASN A 735 -7.96 3.44 -9.73
N LEU A 736 -6.82 2.75 -9.62
CA LEU A 736 -6.07 2.18 -10.76
C LEU A 736 -5.26 0.95 -10.30
N VAL A 737 -5.02 -0.03 -11.17
CA VAL A 737 -4.18 -1.21 -10.92
C VAL A 737 -3.34 -1.45 -12.16
N GLN A 738 -2.03 -1.69 -12.01
CA GLN A 738 -1.09 -1.72 -13.14
C GLN A 738 -0.10 -2.89 -13.06
N TYR A 739 0.15 -3.55 -14.20
CA TYR A 739 1.23 -4.52 -14.38
C TYR A 739 2.53 -3.80 -14.75
N GLN A 740 3.08 -3.05 -13.78
CA GLN A 740 4.36 -2.33 -13.87
C GLN A 740 4.92 -2.08 -12.47
N THR A 741 6.16 -1.65 -12.38
CA THR A 741 6.79 -1.10 -11.16
C THR A 741 7.23 0.35 -11.37
N TRP A 742 7.56 1.06 -10.30
CA TRP A 742 8.11 2.42 -10.33
C TRP A 742 9.40 2.57 -11.14
N PHE A 743 10.15 1.48 -11.34
CA PHE A 743 11.46 1.45 -12.00
C PHE A 743 11.47 0.61 -13.30
N GLY A 744 10.32 0.11 -13.76
CA GLY A 744 10.20 -0.60 -15.04
C GLY A 744 9.02 -1.57 -15.13
N SER A 745 8.75 -2.10 -16.32
CA SER A 745 7.63 -3.03 -16.58
C SER A 745 8.07 -4.42 -17.07
N ALA A 746 9.34 -4.79 -16.87
CA ALA A 746 9.84 -6.13 -17.15
C ALA A 746 9.16 -7.15 -16.22
N PRO A 747 8.62 -8.28 -16.72
CA PRO A 747 8.03 -9.33 -15.89
C PRO A 747 8.89 -9.77 -14.70
N TYR A 748 10.23 -9.83 -14.81
CA TYR A 748 11.07 -10.17 -13.65
C TYR A 748 11.00 -9.12 -12.52
N MET A 749 10.81 -7.83 -12.84
CA MET A 749 10.63 -6.77 -11.84
C MET A 749 9.25 -6.86 -11.19
N VAL A 750 8.19 -6.92 -12.01
CA VAL A 750 6.80 -6.92 -11.54
C VAL A 750 6.48 -8.14 -10.67
N HIS A 751 7.06 -9.30 -10.99
CA HIS A 751 6.92 -10.50 -10.16
C HIS A 751 7.91 -10.52 -8.98
N GLY A 752 9.13 -9.99 -9.16
CA GLY A 752 10.18 -10.00 -8.14
C GLY A 752 9.88 -9.08 -6.95
N ILE A 753 9.39 -7.86 -7.19
CA ILE A 753 9.12 -6.88 -6.13
C ILE A 753 8.13 -7.41 -5.10
N GLN A 754 7.13 -8.18 -5.55
CA GLN A 754 6.10 -8.81 -4.70
C GLN A 754 6.58 -10.08 -3.98
N MET A 755 7.88 -10.37 -3.96
CA MET A 755 8.46 -11.50 -3.22
C MET A 755 9.62 -11.10 -2.29
N MET A 756 10.13 -9.87 -2.38
CA MET A 756 11.22 -9.39 -1.52
C MET A 756 10.70 -8.59 -0.31
N PRO A 757 11.29 -8.74 0.88
CA PRO A 757 12.30 -9.74 1.24
C PRO A 757 11.68 -11.13 1.48
N PHE A 758 12.46 -12.19 1.25
CA PHE A 758 12.09 -13.52 1.74
C PHE A 758 12.32 -13.61 3.25
N THR A 759 11.27 -13.96 3.98
CA THR A 759 11.23 -14.05 5.45
C THR A 759 10.47 -15.32 5.88
N PRO A 760 10.38 -15.66 7.18
CA PRO A 760 9.49 -16.72 7.65
C PRO A 760 8.03 -16.56 7.22
N ALA A 761 7.52 -15.34 7.02
CA ALA A 761 6.16 -15.11 6.51
C ALA A 761 5.99 -15.54 5.03
N SER A 762 7.08 -15.55 4.25
CA SER A 762 7.08 -16.02 2.86
C SER A 762 6.71 -17.50 2.72
N GLU A 763 6.80 -18.31 3.80
CA GLU A 763 6.29 -19.69 3.86
C GLU A 763 4.80 -19.77 3.53
N PHE A 764 4.02 -18.80 4.00
CA PHE A 764 2.57 -18.76 3.89
C PHE A 764 2.10 -17.85 2.75
N TYR A 765 2.89 -16.85 2.40
CA TYR A 765 2.60 -15.90 1.33
C TYR A 765 3.01 -16.41 -0.08
N ILE A 766 4.15 -17.09 -0.22
CA ILE A 766 4.65 -17.57 -1.53
C ILE A 766 4.14 -19.01 -1.78
N GLN A 767 2.83 -19.13 -2.04
CA GLN A 767 2.17 -20.43 -2.17
C GLN A 767 2.62 -21.23 -3.42
N PRO A 768 2.70 -22.58 -3.38
CA PRO A 768 3.10 -23.41 -4.52
C PRO A 768 2.18 -23.26 -5.73
N LYS A 769 0.86 -23.16 -5.53
CA LYS A 769 -0.12 -23.05 -6.63
C LYS A 769 0.09 -21.77 -7.44
N TRP A 770 0.27 -20.64 -6.77
CA TRP A 770 0.53 -19.36 -7.42
C TRP A 770 1.95 -19.30 -8.02
N SER A 771 2.95 -19.83 -7.30
CA SER A 771 4.34 -19.87 -7.79
C SER A 771 4.46 -20.61 -9.12
N PHE A 772 3.70 -21.69 -9.34
CA PHE A 772 3.70 -22.45 -10.60
C PHE A 772 3.23 -21.65 -11.81
N SER A 773 2.33 -20.67 -11.63
CA SER A 773 1.88 -19.78 -12.70
C SER A 773 2.77 -18.54 -12.82
N SER A 774 3.13 -17.89 -11.71
CA SER A 774 4.00 -16.71 -11.66
C SER A 774 5.40 -16.96 -12.23
N TYR A 775 6.07 -18.02 -11.78
CA TYR A 775 7.46 -18.32 -12.11
C TYR A 775 7.69 -18.45 -13.62
N ARG A 776 6.70 -19.00 -14.35
CA ARG A 776 6.74 -19.16 -15.81
C ARG A 776 6.83 -17.84 -16.58
N LEU A 777 6.37 -16.74 -15.99
CA LEU A 777 6.43 -15.40 -16.56
C LEU A 777 7.70 -14.68 -16.10
N GLY A 778 7.84 -14.46 -14.78
CA GLY A 778 8.94 -13.68 -14.20
C GLY A 778 10.32 -14.33 -14.37
N ALA A 779 10.48 -15.63 -14.06
CA ALA A 779 11.79 -16.27 -14.11
C ALA A 779 12.27 -16.50 -15.56
N ARG A 780 11.36 -16.79 -16.50
CA ARG A 780 11.69 -16.91 -17.93
C ARG A 780 12.24 -15.60 -18.49
N ASP A 781 11.63 -14.48 -18.09
CA ASP A 781 12.08 -13.13 -18.46
C ASP A 781 13.43 -12.79 -17.80
N CYS A 782 13.59 -13.17 -16.53
CA CYS A 782 14.83 -13.01 -15.77
C CYS A 782 16.04 -13.74 -16.41
N PHE A 783 15.92 -15.04 -16.66
CA PHE A 783 17.03 -15.86 -17.18
C PHE A 783 17.42 -15.51 -18.64
N LEU A 784 16.66 -14.64 -19.32
CA LEU A 784 17.01 -14.07 -20.63
C LEU A 784 17.56 -12.64 -20.53
N SER A 785 17.67 -12.06 -19.32
CA SER A 785 18.08 -10.68 -19.09
C SER A 785 19.34 -10.62 -18.19
N PRO A 786 20.52 -10.26 -18.73
CA PRO A 786 21.73 -10.07 -17.91
C PRO A 786 21.58 -9.04 -16.79
N GLN A 787 20.66 -8.08 -16.95
CA GLN A 787 20.34 -7.09 -15.92
C GLN A 787 19.61 -7.72 -14.72
N CYS A 788 18.83 -8.79 -14.90
CA CYS A 788 18.18 -9.52 -13.81
C CYS A 788 19.20 -10.20 -12.87
N GLU A 789 20.30 -10.73 -13.42
CA GLU A 789 21.40 -11.28 -12.61
C GLU A 789 22.18 -10.16 -11.92
N LYS A 790 22.62 -9.15 -12.68
CA LYS A 790 23.43 -8.02 -12.19
C LYS A 790 22.78 -7.27 -11.02
N ASP A 791 21.46 -7.08 -11.05
CA ASP A 791 20.72 -6.36 -10.01
C ASP A 791 20.28 -7.26 -8.83
N GLY A 792 20.52 -8.57 -8.92
CA GLY A 792 20.24 -9.56 -7.88
C GLY A 792 18.84 -10.18 -7.90
N TRP A 793 17.95 -9.75 -8.81
CA TRP A 793 16.57 -10.24 -8.97
C TRP A 793 16.51 -11.77 -9.15
N VAL A 794 17.52 -12.36 -9.80
CA VAL A 794 17.61 -13.83 -10.00
C VAL A 794 17.53 -14.62 -8.69
N THR A 795 18.00 -14.07 -7.57
CA THR A 795 17.95 -14.73 -6.25
C THR A 795 16.50 -15.02 -5.82
N LEU A 796 15.58 -14.08 -6.05
CA LEU A 796 14.16 -14.19 -5.68
C LEU A 796 13.46 -15.30 -6.48
N PHE A 797 13.83 -15.46 -7.76
CA PHE A 797 13.29 -16.56 -8.58
C PHE A 797 13.84 -17.92 -8.16
N VAL A 798 15.10 -18.03 -7.75
CA VAL A 798 15.63 -19.27 -7.15
C VAL A 798 14.93 -19.58 -5.81
N GLN A 799 14.59 -18.57 -5.00
CA GLN A 799 13.79 -18.74 -3.78
C GLN A 799 12.33 -19.15 -4.07
N GLN A 800 11.69 -18.59 -5.10
CA GLN A 800 10.38 -19.04 -5.58
C GLN A 800 10.43 -20.47 -6.13
N LEU A 801 11.48 -20.84 -6.87
CA LEU A 801 11.68 -22.20 -7.37
C LEU A 801 11.75 -23.21 -6.22
N ALA A 802 12.37 -22.85 -5.10
CA ALA A 802 12.53 -23.73 -3.93
C ALA A 802 11.20 -24.21 -3.33
N VAL A 803 10.10 -23.47 -3.52
CA VAL A 803 8.74 -23.85 -3.09
C VAL A 803 8.17 -24.99 -3.94
N MET A 804 8.67 -25.17 -5.17
CA MET A 804 8.20 -26.18 -6.14
C MET A 804 9.20 -27.31 -6.36
N ASP A 805 10.50 -26.99 -6.36
CA ASP A 805 11.62 -27.90 -6.61
C ASP A 805 12.86 -27.47 -5.78
N PRO A 806 12.94 -27.91 -4.50
CA PRO A 806 14.06 -27.59 -3.61
C PRO A 806 15.35 -28.36 -3.92
N ALA A 807 15.36 -29.22 -4.94
CA ALA A 807 16.57 -29.85 -5.48
C ALA A 807 17.18 -28.96 -6.58
N LYS A 808 16.38 -28.58 -7.58
CA LYS A 808 16.83 -27.70 -8.67
C LYS A 808 17.12 -26.27 -8.21
N ALA A 809 16.36 -25.75 -7.24
CA ALA A 809 16.70 -24.48 -6.60
C ALA A 809 18.06 -24.51 -5.90
N TRP A 810 18.46 -25.66 -5.34
CA TRP A 810 19.77 -25.82 -4.71
C TRP A 810 20.90 -25.85 -5.75
N GLU A 811 20.72 -26.59 -6.84
CA GLU A 811 21.63 -26.59 -7.99
C GLU A 811 21.84 -25.16 -8.53
N GLN A 812 20.76 -24.41 -8.77
CA GLN A 812 20.84 -23.03 -9.25
C GLN A 812 21.49 -22.09 -8.23
N ALA A 813 21.16 -22.18 -6.94
CA ALA A 813 21.77 -21.35 -5.90
C ALA A 813 23.28 -21.54 -5.76
N MET A 814 23.78 -22.76 -5.98
CA MET A 814 25.21 -23.04 -6.00
C MET A 814 25.92 -22.47 -7.24
N ALA A 815 25.20 -22.27 -8.35
CA ALA A 815 25.74 -21.73 -9.60
C ALA A 815 25.74 -20.19 -9.67
N LEU A 816 24.99 -19.48 -8.82
CA LEU A 816 24.95 -18.00 -8.81
C LEU A 816 26.31 -17.40 -8.40
N PRO A 817 26.81 -16.34 -9.09
CA PRO A 817 28.01 -15.61 -8.69
C PRO A 817 27.73 -14.68 -7.50
N ASP A 818 28.72 -14.39 -6.65
CA ASP A 818 28.51 -13.57 -5.44
C ASP A 818 28.06 -12.12 -5.70
N LEU A 819 28.25 -11.62 -6.93
CA LEU A 819 27.82 -10.29 -7.36
C LEU A 819 26.30 -10.08 -7.19
N VAL A 820 25.48 -11.15 -7.28
CA VAL A 820 24.02 -11.07 -7.08
C VAL A 820 23.64 -10.71 -5.65
N PHE A 821 24.57 -10.77 -4.70
CA PHE A 821 24.43 -10.34 -3.30
C PHE A 821 25.26 -9.10 -2.99
N SER A 822 25.73 -8.34 -3.98
CA SER A 822 26.54 -7.14 -3.71
C SER A 822 25.70 -6.01 -3.11
N GLY A 823 26.32 -5.15 -2.29
CA GLY A 823 25.64 -3.98 -1.70
C GLY A 823 25.10 -2.98 -2.73
N GLN A 824 25.57 -3.05 -3.98
CA GLN A 824 25.12 -2.23 -5.11
C GLN A 824 24.10 -2.93 -6.04
N ALA A 825 23.70 -4.18 -5.75
CA ALA A 825 22.66 -4.89 -6.50
C ALA A 825 21.28 -4.50 -5.93
N PRO A 826 20.41 -3.74 -6.62
CA PRO A 826 19.25 -3.10 -5.96
C PRO A 826 18.19 -4.06 -5.39
N ALA A 827 18.04 -5.26 -5.97
CA ALA A 827 17.22 -6.33 -5.41
C ALA A 827 18.04 -7.31 -4.54
N GLY A 828 19.33 -7.47 -4.85
CA GLY A 828 20.24 -8.39 -4.17
C GLY A 828 20.79 -7.93 -2.82
N ASN A 829 20.89 -6.61 -2.56
CA ASN A 829 21.62 -6.06 -1.42
C ASN A 829 21.04 -6.44 -0.04
N GLY A 830 19.72 -6.65 0.04
CA GLY A 830 19.03 -7.16 1.24
C GLY A 830 19.07 -8.68 1.41
N ASN A 831 19.68 -9.42 0.47
CA ASN A 831 19.78 -10.88 0.47
C ASN A 831 21.23 -11.34 0.72
N SER A 832 21.42 -12.63 0.98
CA SER A 832 22.75 -13.23 1.21
C SER A 832 22.82 -14.67 0.70
N ARG A 833 24.02 -15.17 0.40
CA ARG A 833 24.20 -16.59 0.01
C ARG A 833 23.73 -17.51 1.14
N THR A 834 23.97 -17.12 2.38
CA THR A 834 23.47 -17.76 3.60
C THR A 834 21.95 -17.83 3.65
N ALA A 835 21.24 -16.71 3.46
CA ALA A 835 19.79 -16.68 3.50
C ALA A 835 19.13 -17.45 2.34
N LEU A 836 19.71 -17.36 1.14
CA LEU A 836 19.28 -18.15 -0.03
C LEU A 836 19.38 -19.65 0.26
N LEU A 837 20.56 -20.13 0.66
CA LEU A 837 20.77 -21.55 0.93
C LEU A 837 19.95 -22.02 2.14
N TYR A 838 19.87 -21.24 3.21
CA TYR A 838 19.00 -21.52 4.36
C TYR A 838 17.54 -21.70 3.93
N TRP A 839 16.97 -20.76 3.15
CA TRP A 839 15.61 -20.87 2.64
C TRP A 839 15.38 -22.18 1.86
N ILE A 840 16.30 -22.57 0.98
CA ILE A 840 16.20 -23.80 0.18
C ILE A 840 16.46 -25.07 1.03
N ALA A 841 17.23 -24.95 2.12
CA ALA A 841 17.53 -26.04 3.04
C ALA A 841 16.44 -26.28 4.09
N THR A 842 15.53 -25.32 4.29
CA THR A 842 14.37 -25.44 5.19
C THR A 842 13.05 -25.73 4.46
N ARG A 843 13.08 -25.99 3.14
CA ARG A 843 11.91 -26.48 2.41
C ARG A 843 11.66 -27.95 2.77
N PRO A 844 10.40 -28.40 2.96
CA PRO A 844 10.11 -29.82 3.12
C PRO A 844 10.52 -30.59 1.84
N GLN A 845 11.07 -31.79 1.99
CA GLN A 845 11.36 -32.63 0.83
C GLN A 845 10.07 -33.18 0.24
N MET A 846 9.95 -33.11 -1.10
CA MET A 846 8.84 -33.65 -1.89
C MET A 846 8.85 -35.20 -1.94
N HIS A 847 8.77 -35.85 -0.77
CA HIS A 847 8.56 -37.29 -0.70
C HIS A 847 7.13 -37.64 -1.12
N HIS A 848 6.94 -38.75 -1.85
CA HIS A 848 5.64 -39.15 -2.41
C HIS A 848 4.54 -39.48 -1.36
N ASN A 849 4.83 -39.42 -0.06
CA ASN A 849 3.84 -39.72 0.97
C ASN A 849 3.08 -38.45 1.40
N ARG A 850 1.75 -38.50 1.31
CA ARG A 850 0.85 -37.33 1.43
C ARG A 850 0.69 -36.84 2.87
N SER A 851 1.73 -36.22 3.43
CA SER A 851 1.53 -35.23 4.49
C SER A 851 0.72 -34.09 3.89
N ALA A 852 -0.49 -33.85 4.38
CA ALA A 852 -1.31 -32.75 3.87
C ALA A 852 -0.55 -31.42 4.11
N PRO A 853 -0.42 -30.53 3.09
CA PRO A 853 0.14 -29.21 3.32
C PRO A 853 -0.73 -28.48 4.35
N ARG A 854 -0.12 -27.75 5.28
CA ARG A 854 -0.88 -26.89 6.20
C ARG A 854 -1.54 -25.79 5.38
N VAL A 855 -2.84 -25.94 5.12
CA VAL A 855 -3.63 -24.95 4.38
C VAL A 855 -3.73 -23.71 5.24
N TRP A 856 -2.97 -22.68 4.88
CA TRP A 856 -3.15 -21.31 5.35
C TRP A 856 -3.72 -20.47 4.18
N PRO A 857 -4.70 -19.59 4.43
CA PRO A 857 -5.40 -19.39 5.69
C PRO A 857 -6.25 -20.62 6.07
N ARG A 858 -6.33 -20.92 7.37
CA ARG A 858 -7.35 -21.85 7.87
C ARG A 858 -8.73 -21.18 7.70
N PRO A 859 -9.77 -21.90 7.24
CA PRO A 859 -11.14 -21.41 7.38
C PRO A 859 -11.45 -21.19 8.86
N LEU A 860 -11.92 -20.00 9.21
CA LEU A 860 -12.42 -19.67 10.54
C LEU A 860 -13.90 -19.31 10.45
N THR A 861 -14.68 -19.75 11.43
CA THR A 861 -15.96 -19.13 11.78
C THR A 861 -15.77 -18.35 13.07
N CYS A 862 -16.64 -17.37 13.32
CA CYS A 862 -16.59 -16.57 14.54
C CYS A 862 -17.05 -17.31 15.81
N GLU A 863 -17.36 -18.60 15.68
CA GLU A 863 -17.60 -19.52 16.79
C GLU A 863 -16.27 -20.08 17.35
N ALA A 864 -15.14 -19.84 16.66
CA ALA A 864 -13.80 -20.30 17.03
C ALA A 864 -13.15 -19.50 18.18
N ALA A 865 -13.82 -19.46 19.33
CA ALA A 865 -13.18 -19.25 20.63
C ALA A 865 -13.82 -20.25 21.60
N PRO A 866 -13.21 -21.42 21.87
CA PRO A 866 -13.85 -22.46 22.67
C PRO A 866 -14.01 -22.02 24.13
N TRP A 867 -15.25 -22.03 24.61
CA TRP A 867 -15.60 -21.89 26.02
C TRP A 867 -16.60 -22.99 26.41
N GLU A 868 -16.52 -23.42 27.67
CA GLU A 868 -17.45 -24.35 28.35
C GLU A 868 -17.51 -25.82 27.88
N GLU A 869 -16.38 -26.56 27.92
CA GLU A 869 -16.43 -28.01 28.23
C GLU A 869 -15.20 -28.60 28.98
N GLU A 870 -14.37 -27.80 29.67
CA GLU A 870 -13.24 -28.32 30.47
C GLU A 870 -13.07 -27.62 31.85
N LEU A 871 -14.16 -27.53 32.62
CA LEU A 871 -14.14 -26.97 33.99
C LEU A 871 -14.76 -27.87 35.09
N GLU A 872 -15.19 -29.10 34.78
CA GLU A 872 -15.47 -30.10 35.81
C GLU A 872 -14.22 -30.95 36.11
N ASN A 873 -13.68 -30.81 37.32
CA ASN A 873 -12.48 -31.48 37.85
C ASN A 873 -11.17 -31.25 37.08
N PRO A 874 -10.35 -30.24 37.49
CA PRO A 874 -8.91 -30.29 37.27
C PRO A 874 -8.29 -31.42 38.12
N SER A 875 -8.37 -32.65 37.63
CA SER A 875 -7.42 -33.69 38.04
C SER A 875 -6.02 -33.13 37.74
N PRO A 876 -5.08 -33.10 38.71
CA PRO A 876 -3.75 -32.58 38.45
C PRO A 876 -3.13 -33.42 37.32
N PRO A 877 -2.43 -32.79 36.35
CA PRO A 877 -1.80 -33.54 35.28
C PRO A 877 -0.87 -34.59 35.91
N PRO A 878 -0.85 -35.83 35.40
CA PRO A 878 0.07 -36.83 35.91
C PRO A 878 1.48 -36.26 35.80
N PHE A 879 2.21 -36.28 36.92
CA PHE A 879 3.63 -35.94 36.91
C PHE A 879 4.36 -36.96 36.05
N SER A 880 4.47 -36.68 34.75
CA SER A 880 5.55 -37.21 33.92
C SER A 880 6.86 -36.84 34.63
N PRO A 881 7.64 -37.81 35.12
CA PRO A 881 8.99 -37.51 35.58
C PRO A 881 9.77 -36.87 34.42
N PRO A 882 10.83 -36.08 34.69
CA PRO A 882 11.76 -35.75 33.63
C PRO A 882 12.23 -37.05 32.96
N PRO A 883 12.41 -37.08 31.62
CA PRO A 883 12.92 -38.27 30.95
C PRO A 883 14.23 -38.68 31.62
N PRO A 884 14.45 -39.98 31.90
CA PRO A 884 15.69 -40.43 32.52
C PRO A 884 16.86 -39.93 31.68
N ALA A 885 17.84 -39.29 32.33
CA ALA A 885 18.98 -38.73 31.64
C ALA A 885 19.64 -39.79 30.76
N SER A 886 19.90 -39.47 29.49
CA SER A 886 20.59 -40.35 28.57
C SER A 886 21.87 -40.87 29.24
N PRO A 887 22.13 -42.19 29.24
CA PRO A 887 23.34 -42.71 29.87
C PRO A 887 24.57 -42.04 29.24
N PRO A 888 25.60 -41.69 30.04
CA PRO A 888 26.81 -41.11 29.49
C PRO A 888 27.43 -42.04 28.45
N PRO A 889 28.12 -41.50 27.42
CA PRO A 889 28.86 -42.34 26.48
C PRO A 889 29.86 -43.23 27.25
N PRO A 890 30.06 -44.48 26.83
CA PRO A 890 30.92 -45.41 27.56
C PRO A 890 32.34 -44.84 27.71
N ILE A 891 32.79 -44.73 28.97
CA ILE A 891 34.10 -44.19 29.31
C ILE A 891 35.16 -45.08 28.63
N PRO A 892 36.06 -44.53 27.78
CA PRO A 892 37.12 -45.31 27.17
C PRO A 892 38.09 -45.82 28.26
N SER A 893 38.36 -47.12 28.25
CA SER A 893 39.18 -47.79 29.26
C SER A 893 40.55 -47.11 29.45
N PRO A 894 41.03 -46.92 30.69
CA PRO A 894 42.33 -46.28 30.94
C PRO A 894 43.47 -46.99 30.22
N ARG A 895 44.18 -46.24 29.37
CA ARG A 895 45.42 -46.72 28.75
C ARG A 895 46.53 -46.73 29.81
N PRO A 896 47.32 -47.81 29.97
CA PRO A 896 48.32 -47.91 31.03
C PRO A 896 49.42 -46.85 30.88
N PRO A 897 50.01 -46.37 31.99
CA PRO A 897 51.04 -45.32 31.96
C PRO A 897 52.38 -45.84 31.41
N PRO A 898 53.16 -44.98 30.71
CA PRO A 898 54.52 -45.30 30.31
C PRO A 898 55.52 -45.26 31.50
N PRO A 899 56.66 -45.96 31.41
CA PRO A 899 57.69 -45.98 32.46
C PRO A 899 58.47 -44.63 32.56
N PRO A 900 59.15 -44.36 33.71
CA PRO A 900 59.58 -43.01 34.07
C PRO A 900 61.00 -42.59 33.66
N PHE A 901 61.12 -41.29 33.36
CA PHE A 901 62.26 -40.36 33.57
C PHE A 901 63.70 -40.64 33.09
N SER A 902 64.24 -39.63 32.37
CA SER A 902 65.65 -39.18 32.47
C SER A 902 65.79 -37.72 31.98
N PRO A 903 66.28 -36.77 32.82
CA PRO A 903 66.52 -35.35 32.46
C PRO A 903 68.04 -34.99 32.49
N PRO A 904 68.46 -33.71 32.30
CA PRO A 904 68.14 -32.75 31.24
C PRO A 904 69.41 -32.06 30.64
N SER A 905 69.33 -31.34 29.50
CA SER A 905 70.41 -30.42 29.08
C SER A 905 70.01 -29.21 28.20
N LYS A 906 70.10 -28.02 28.82
CA LYS A 906 70.67 -26.73 28.35
C LYS A 906 70.66 -26.32 26.84
N ASN A 907 70.11 -25.12 26.58
CA ASN A 907 70.48 -24.14 25.52
C ASN A 907 72.00 -23.80 25.51
N PRO A 908 72.66 -23.22 24.45
CA PRO A 908 72.14 -22.08 23.63
C PRO A 908 72.65 -21.81 22.16
N ARG A 909 71.86 -20.98 21.42
CA ARG A 909 72.21 -19.94 20.38
C ARG A 909 72.79 -20.30 18.95
N PRO A 910 72.59 -19.41 17.94
CA PRO A 910 73.00 -19.51 16.49
C PRO A 910 74.35 -18.77 16.18
N PRO A 911 74.87 -18.50 14.94
CA PRO A 911 74.35 -18.49 13.51
C PRO A 911 75.29 -19.28 12.51
N PRO A 912 75.53 -19.02 11.17
CA PRO A 912 75.09 -18.00 10.16
C PRO A 912 74.74 -18.52 8.71
N VAL A 913 74.88 -17.65 7.67
CA VAL A 913 74.51 -17.69 6.21
C VAL A 913 75.47 -16.71 5.46
N PRO A 914 75.81 -16.69 4.11
CA PRO A 914 75.16 -17.15 2.84
C PRO A 914 76.12 -18.08 1.97
N PRO A 915 76.25 -18.13 0.60
CA PRO A 915 75.59 -17.50 -0.60
C PRO A 915 75.27 -18.46 -1.81
N GLY A 916 75.18 -17.93 -3.07
CA GLY A 916 74.94 -18.65 -4.36
C GLY A 916 76.13 -18.60 -5.36
N SER A 917 76.07 -18.90 -6.68
CA SER A 917 74.98 -19.14 -7.69
C SER A 917 75.59 -20.00 -8.87
N PRO A 918 75.32 -19.91 -10.23
CA PRO A 918 74.22 -19.35 -11.06
C PRO A 918 73.44 -20.28 -12.09
N PRO A 919 73.69 -20.44 -13.44
CA PRO A 919 72.56 -20.31 -14.41
C PRO A 919 72.34 -21.33 -15.59
N LEU A 920 71.05 -21.54 -15.97
CA LEU A 920 70.40 -21.62 -17.32
C LEU A 920 70.87 -22.63 -18.44
N PRO A 921 70.09 -22.88 -19.53
CA PRO A 921 68.62 -22.79 -19.85
C PRO A 921 68.08 -24.21 -20.28
N PRO A 922 67.16 -24.47 -21.26
CA PRO A 922 66.00 -23.77 -21.89
C PRO A 922 64.65 -24.51 -21.56
N ALA A 923 63.55 -24.73 -22.34
CA ALA A 923 63.12 -24.53 -23.75
C ALA A 923 61.55 -24.51 -23.92
N GLU A 924 61.04 -24.60 -25.17
CA GLU A 924 59.62 -24.52 -25.65
C GLU A 924 59.37 -25.53 -26.83
N PRO A 925 58.22 -25.65 -27.59
CA PRO A 925 56.99 -24.82 -27.78
C PRO A 925 55.66 -25.68 -27.81
N PRO A 926 54.48 -25.32 -28.42
CA PRO A 926 54.02 -24.12 -29.17
C PRO A 926 52.61 -23.55 -28.79
N SER A 927 52.08 -22.61 -29.59
CA SER A 927 50.79 -21.90 -29.38
C SER A 927 49.92 -21.68 -30.64
N PRO A 928 48.58 -21.58 -30.53
CA PRO A 928 47.65 -21.13 -31.59
C PRO A 928 47.26 -19.61 -31.47
N PRO A 929 46.45 -19.01 -32.37
CA PRO A 929 46.75 -17.68 -32.94
C PRO A 929 45.98 -16.46 -32.39
N ARG A 930 46.44 -15.26 -32.78
CA ARG A 930 45.87 -13.94 -32.43
C ARG A 930 44.77 -13.46 -33.39
N SER A 931 43.88 -12.61 -32.89
CA SER A 931 42.96 -11.75 -33.66
C SER A 931 43.53 -10.32 -33.84
N PRO A 932 43.10 -9.54 -34.86
CA PRO A 932 43.61 -8.19 -35.12
C PRO A 932 43.02 -7.11 -34.18
N PRO A 933 43.72 -5.96 -34.01
CA PRO A 933 43.24 -4.86 -33.16
C PRO A 933 42.20 -3.95 -33.85
N PRO A 934 41.34 -3.24 -33.08
CA PRO A 934 40.39 -2.27 -33.61
C PRO A 934 41.06 -0.92 -34.01
N PRO A 935 40.41 -0.10 -34.86
CA PRO A 935 40.91 1.22 -35.26
C PRO A 935 40.78 2.27 -34.14
N PRO A 936 41.57 3.36 -34.18
CA PRO A 936 41.54 4.41 -33.17
C PRO A 936 40.28 5.29 -33.27
N LEU A 937 39.70 5.64 -32.12
CA LEU A 937 38.59 6.59 -32.01
C LEU A 937 39.08 8.04 -32.07
N GLN A 938 38.30 8.91 -32.71
CA GLN A 938 38.54 10.36 -32.71
C GLN A 938 38.07 11.00 -31.39
N PRO A 939 38.82 11.98 -30.84
CA PRO A 939 38.32 12.81 -29.75
C PRO A 939 37.33 13.86 -30.26
N ASN A 940 36.55 14.43 -29.33
CA ASN A 940 35.60 15.54 -29.50
C ASN A 940 34.28 15.22 -30.24
N ALA A 941 33.37 14.58 -29.50
CA ALA A 941 31.92 14.81 -29.66
C ALA A 941 31.37 15.36 -28.34
N PRO A 942 30.52 16.41 -28.33
CA PRO A 942 29.93 16.95 -27.11
C PRO A 942 28.90 15.98 -26.51
N PRO A 943 28.67 16.00 -25.18
CA PRO A 943 27.65 15.17 -24.55
C PRO A 943 26.24 15.59 -25.00
N PRO A 944 25.28 14.64 -25.10
CA PRO A 944 23.89 14.98 -25.40
C PRO A 944 23.23 15.73 -24.24
N PRO A 945 22.24 16.61 -24.51
CA PRO A 945 21.48 17.29 -23.47
C PRO A 945 20.59 16.30 -22.68
N PRO A 946 20.23 16.62 -21.42
CA PRO A 946 19.35 15.78 -20.61
C PRO A 946 17.94 15.67 -21.20
N TYR A 947 17.31 14.52 -21.01
CA TYR A 947 15.97 14.23 -21.53
C TYR A 947 14.89 15.13 -20.88
N PRO A 948 14.06 15.84 -21.66
CA PRO A 948 12.85 16.48 -21.14
C PRO A 948 11.75 15.42 -20.86
N PRO A 949 10.73 15.74 -20.04
CA PRO A 949 9.61 14.85 -19.80
C PRO A 949 8.80 14.62 -21.09
N PHE A 950 8.55 13.37 -21.45
CA PHE A 950 7.83 13.01 -22.68
C PHE A 950 6.30 13.24 -22.54
N PRO A 951 5.67 14.02 -23.44
CA PRO A 951 4.22 14.09 -23.54
C PRO A 951 3.65 12.87 -24.30
N PRO A 952 2.37 12.51 -24.09
CA PRO A 952 1.77 11.35 -24.74
C PRO A 952 1.19 11.66 -26.13
N SER A 953 1.46 10.82 -27.14
CA SER A 953 0.51 10.38 -28.18
C SER A 953 1.17 9.59 -29.33
N MET A 954 0.31 9.03 -30.20
CA MET A 954 0.55 8.45 -31.53
C MET A 954 1.16 7.05 -31.65
N ILE A 955 0.34 6.16 -32.20
CA ILE A 955 0.68 4.84 -32.74
C ILE A 955 0.64 4.94 -34.27
N ALA A 956 1.69 4.53 -34.99
CA ALA A 956 1.61 3.77 -36.25
C ALA A 956 3.01 3.41 -36.83
N ILE A 957 3.06 2.38 -37.68
CA ILE A 957 4.14 2.01 -38.62
C ILE A 957 5.56 1.82 -38.02
N GLU A 958 5.89 0.58 -37.64
CA GLU A 958 6.94 -0.23 -38.31
C GLU A 958 7.06 -1.63 -37.65
N ARG A 959 6.69 -2.70 -38.39
CA ARG A 959 6.94 -4.11 -38.03
C ARG A 959 7.03 -5.01 -39.26
N ALA A 960 8.08 -4.84 -40.07
CA ALA A 960 8.29 -5.67 -41.27
C ALA A 960 9.76 -5.75 -41.73
N SER A 961 10.65 -6.39 -40.96
CA SER A 961 11.97 -6.90 -41.43
C SER A 961 12.73 -7.68 -40.34
N ALA A 962 12.31 -8.91 -39.99
CA ALA A 962 13.06 -9.78 -39.07
C ALA A 962 12.81 -11.31 -39.17
N ILE A 963 11.94 -11.79 -40.06
CA ILE A 963 11.67 -13.24 -40.23
C ILE A 963 11.61 -13.56 -41.73
N ALA A 964 12.78 -13.59 -42.39
CA ALA A 964 12.88 -13.83 -43.83
C ALA A 964 14.20 -14.50 -44.30
N ALA A 965 14.97 -15.15 -43.41
CA ALA A 965 16.24 -15.78 -43.80
C ALA A 965 16.71 -16.89 -42.82
N HIS A 966 16.06 -18.06 -42.80
CA HIS A 966 16.66 -19.39 -42.46
C HIS A 966 15.62 -20.54 -42.61
N ALA A 967 15.20 -20.87 -43.84
CA ALA A 967 14.31 -22.01 -44.11
C ALA A 967 14.37 -22.48 -45.58
N ALA A 968 15.52 -22.99 -46.05
CA ALA A 968 15.68 -23.36 -47.48
C ALA A 968 16.71 -24.47 -47.78
N THR A 969 16.69 -25.61 -47.09
CA THR A 969 17.38 -26.84 -47.56
C THR A 969 16.71 -28.14 -47.09
N VAL A 970 16.36 -28.99 -48.06
CA VAL A 970 16.02 -30.42 -47.96
C VAL A 970 14.72 -30.81 -47.20
N ALA A 971 13.93 -31.65 -47.88
CA ALA A 971 12.77 -32.43 -47.42
C ALA A 971 12.81 -33.78 -48.18
N PRO A 972 11.84 -34.73 -48.05
CA PRO A 972 10.69 -34.83 -47.13
C PRO A 972 10.56 -36.20 -46.42
N ALA A 973 9.55 -36.39 -45.55
CA ALA A 973 8.75 -37.64 -45.47
C ALA A 973 7.51 -37.52 -44.54
N VAL A 974 6.48 -38.33 -44.85
CA VAL A 974 5.29 -38.73 -44.05
C VAL A 974 4.22 -37.67 -43.65
N LEU A 975 3.06 -37.85 -44.29
CA LEU A 975 1.67 -37.44 -44.00
C LEU A 975 1.34 -37.26 -42.50
N GLY A 976 0.46 -36.36 -42.04
CA GLY A 976 -0.73 -35.82 -42.68
C GLY A 976 -2.02 -36.29 -41.97
N SER A 977 -2.73 -35.40 -41.27
CA SER A 977 -4.18 -35.46 -40.94
C SER A 977 -4.65 -34.22 -40.16
N ALA A 978 -4.89 -33.09 -40.86
CA ALA A 978 -5.48 -31.88 -40.25
C ALA A 978 -6.23 -30.95 -41.23
N ILE A 979 -6.11 -31.13 -42.54
CA ILE A 979 -6.54 -30.16 -43.56
C ILE A 979 -7.89 -30.57 -44.20
N VAL A 980 -8.93 -30.64 -43.37
CA VAL A 980 -10.32 -30.87 -43.82
C VAL A 980 -11.31 -29.91 -43.15
N ALA A 981 -11.12 -29.57 -41.87
CA ALA A 981 -12.07 -28.75 -41.12
C ALA A 981 -12.11 -27.25 -41.52
N VAL A 982 -10.99 -26.68 -42.00
CA VAL A 982 -10.86 -25.22 -42.22
C VAL A 982 -11.44 -24.77 -43.57
N ALA A 983 -11.50 -25.65 -44.57
CA ALA A 983 -11.92 -25.30 -45.93
C ALA A 983 -13.42 -24.93 -46.04
N ALA A 984 -14.25 -25.34 -45.08
CA ALA A 984 -15.70 -25.09 -45.10
C ALA A 984 -16.08 -23.64 -44.71
N ALA A 985 -15.25 -22.93 -43.94
CA ALA A 985 -15.64 -21.65 -43.32
C ALA A 985 -15.42 -20.43 -44.23
N LEU A 986 -14.41 -20.43 -45.10
CA LEU A 986 -14.08 -19.27 -45.95
C LEU A 986 -14.95 -19.13 -47.22
N GLY A 987 -15.73 -20.15 -47.59
CA GLY A 987 -16.53 -20.13 -48.82
C GLY A 987 -17.72 -19.16 -48.83
N ALA A 988 -18.18 -18.69 -47.66
CA ALA A 988 -19.46 -17.99 -47.53
C ALA A 988 -19.40 -16.45 -47.66
N LEU A 989 -18.22 -15.84 -47.56
CA LEU A 989 -18.08 -14.38 -47.36
C LEU A 989 -17.67 -13.55 -48.60
N LEU A 990 -17.45 -14.18 -49.75
CA LEU A 990 -16.98 -13.52 -50.99
C LEU A 990 -18.04 -13.46 -52.11
N ALA A 991 -19.33 -13.67 -51.80
CA ALA A 991 -20.38 -13.93 -52.80
C ALA A 991 -21.55 -12.92 -52.86
N VAL A 992 -21.46 -11.75 -52.20
CA VAL A 992 -22.46 -10.66 -52.34
C VAL A 992 -21.80 -9.31 -52.71
N GLY A 993 -20.69 -9.38 -53.47
CA GLY A 993 -19.97 -8.22 -53.97
C GLY A 993 -20.31 -7.89 -55.43
N GLY A 994 -21.17 -6.89 -55.65
CA GLY A 994 -21.28 -6.16 -56.92
C GLY A 994 -22.24 -6.70 -57.98
N ARG A 995 -23.35 -5.99 -58.20
CA ARG A 995 -24.05 -5.88 -59.51
C ARG A 995 -25.08 -4.74 -59.55
N ARG A 996 -24.63 -3.53 -59.91
CA ARG A 996 -25.10 -2.77 -61.10
C ARG A 996 -24.43 -1.40 -61.20
N LEU A 997 -24.17 -0.96 -62.44
CA LEU A 997 -23.60 0.34 -62.78
C LEU A 997 -24.68 1.30 -63.32
N ALA A 998 -24.39 2.60 -63.20
CA ALA A 998 -24.67 3.69 -64.15
C ALA A 998 -26.11 3.98 -64.64
N ALA A 999 -26.51 5.26 -64.52
CA ALA A 999 -26.80 6.10 -65.71
C ALA A 999 -26.82 7.63 -65.42
N ALA A 1000 -26.28 8.39 -66.38
CA ALA A 1000 -26.74 9.72 -66.84
C ALA A 1000 -26.95 10.91 -65.86
N ALA A 1001 -25.83 11.55 -65.52
CA ALA A 1001 -25.56 13.00 -65.55
C ALA A 1001 -26.64 14.04 -65.98
N THR A 1002 -26.56 15.25 -65.41
CA THR A 1002 -26.74 16.50 -66.19
C THR A 1002 -25.82 17.64 -65.68
N ARG A 1003 -25.18 18.32 -66.65
CA ARG A 1003 -24.52 19.65 -66.73
C ARG A 1003 -24.40 20.58 -65.49
N ALA A 1004 -23.41 21.50 -65.40
CA ALA A 1004 -22.11 21.66 -66.10
C ALA A 1004 -21.35 22.90 -65.60
N ARG A 1005 -20.00 22.90 -65.77
CA ARG A 1005 -19.11 24.08 -65.95
C ARG A 1005 -18.93 25.03 -64.74
N ALA A 1006 -17.80 25.73 -64.56
CA ALA A 1006 -16.54 25.80 -65.32
C ALA A 1006 -15.33 26.14 -64.40
N GLY A 1007 -14.10 26.13 -64.95
CA GLY A 1007 -13.33 27.38 -64.88
C GLY A 1007 -12.05 27.47 -64.03
N GLN A 1008 -11.12 26.53 -64.20
CA GLN A 1008 -9.67 26.79 -64.33
C GLN A 1008 -8.98 27.97 -63.55
N ALA A 1009 -8.18 27.57 -62.55
CA ALA A 1009 -6.70 27.53 -62.62
C ALA A 1009 -5.81 28.78 -62.36
N ARG A 1010 -4.53 28.45 -62.12
CA ARG A 1010 -3.27 29.25 -62.08
C ARG A 1010 -2.95 30.04 -60.81
N GLY A 1011 -1.67 29.97 -60.42
CA GLY A 1011 -0.97 31.12 -59.80
C GLY A 1011 0.15 30.76 -58.82
N ALA A 1012 1.32 30.35 -59.34
CA ALA A 1012 2.52 30.00 -58.58
C ALA A 1012 3.24 31.21 -57.90
N ASP A 1013 4.29 30.87 -57.12
CA ASP A 1013 5.43 31.70 -56.68
C ASP A 1013 5.21 32.81 -55.62
N GLY A 1014 6.24 33.11 -54.80
CA GLY A 1014 6.20 34.23 -53.84
C GLY A 1014 7.09 34.11 -52.59
N ALA A 1015 8.42 34.08 -52.74
CA ALA A 1015 9.39 33.88 -51.66
C ALA A 1015 9.50 34.98 -50.56
N LEU A 1016 10.01 34.57 -49.38
CA LEU A 1016 10.89 35.30 -48.43
C LEU A 1016 10.49 36.70 -47.88
N GLY A 1017 10.42 36.83 -46.54
CA GLY A 1017 10.42 38.12 -45.82
C GLY A 1017 10.58 37.93 -44.30
N ALA A 1018 11.40 38.76 -43.63
CA ALA A 1018 11.87 38.53 -42.26
C ALA A 1018 11.36 39.56 -41.22
N SER A 1019 11.68 39.29 -39.94
CA SER A 1019 11.97 40.28 -38.87
C SER A 1019 10.86 40.77 -37.90
N LEU A 1020 10.87 40.15 -36.70
CA LEU A 1020 10.88 40.77 -35.35
C LEU A 1020 9.67 41.56 -34.76
N LEU A 1021 9.39 41.22 -33.50
CA LEU A 1021 8.81 42.03 -32.39
C LEU A 1021 7.33 42.48 -32.48
N GLY A 1022 6.55 42.10 -31.47
CA GLY A 1022 5.18 42.59 -31.21
C GLY A 1022 4.51 41.82 -30.07
N ALA A 1023 3.80 42.52 -29.16
CA ALA A 1023 3.24 41.95 -27.94
C ALA A 1023 1.73 41.61 -28.06
N GLU A 1024 1.30 40.65 -27.23
CA GLU A 1024 -0.01 40.51 -26.56
C GLU A 1024 -1.36 40.48 -27.33
N ALA A 1025 -2.30 39.77 -26.69
CA ALA A 1025 -3.78 39.90 -26.73
C ALA A 1025 -4.62 39.23 -27.84
N THR A 1026 -5.58 38.40 -27.37
CA THR A 1026 -6.99 38.21 -27.79
C THR A 1026 -7.39 38.13 -29.28
N ASP A 1027 -7.87 36.94 -29.70
CA ASP A 1027 -9.28 36.66 -30.12
C ASP A 1027 -9.40 35.12 -30.37
N ALA A 1028 -10.52 34.38 -30.30
CA ALA A 1028 -11.99 34.56 -30.36
C ALA A 1028 -12.60 34.01 -31.67
N THR A 1029 -13.81 33.41 -31.56
CA THR A 1029 -14.72 32.94 -32.65
C THR A 1029 -14.24 31.80 -33.59
N ASP A 1030 -15.06 30.95 -34.23
CA ASP A 1030 -16.46 30.44 -34.01
C ASP A 1030 -16.71 29.29 -35.05
N PHE A 1031 -17.94 28.75 -35.18
CA PHE A 1031 -18.50 27.85 -36.22
C PHE A 1031 -18.17 26.34 -36.16
N THR A 1032 -19.09 25.38 -36.44
CA THR A 1032 -20.58 25.29 -36.33
C THR A 1032 -21.01 23.80 -36.42
N ASP A 1033 -22.28 23.50 -36.12
CA ASP A 1033 -22.91 22.18 -36.02
C ASP A 1033 -23.14 21.32 -37.30
N ASP A 1034 -23.63 20.10 -37.04
CA ASP A 1034 -24.49 19.20 -37.85
C ASP A 1034 -23.91 18.28 -38.96
N ALA A 1035 -23.71 17.00 -38.57
CA ALA A 1035 -24.57 15.83 -38.87
C ALA A 1035 -24.98 15.49 -40.35
N PRO A 1036 -25.39 14.23 -40.69
CA PRO A 1036 -25.74 13.11 -39.80
C PRO A 1036 -25.20 11.69 -40.15
N ARG A 1037 -25.09 10.87 -39.09
CA ARG A 1037 -25.44 9.42 -38.96
C ARG A 1037 -25.32 8.42 -40.13
N ALA A 1038 -24.49 7.40 -39.87
CA ALA A 1038 -24.87 5.97 -39.79
C ALA A 1038 -25.09 5.15 -41.10
N PRO A 1039 -25.02 3.80 -41.06
CA PRO A 1039 -24.72 2.92 -39.91
C PRO A 1039 -23.25 2.46 -39.82
#